data_AF-A0A8H8VEX3-F1
#
_entry.id   AF-A0A8H8VEX3-F1
#
_cell.length_a   1.000
_cell.length_b   1.000
_cell.length_c   1.000
_cell.angle_alpha   90.00
_cell.angle_beta   90.00
_cell.angle_gamma   90.00
#
_symmetry.space_group_name_H-M   'P 1'
#
loop_
_entity.id
_entity.type
_entity.pdbx_description
1 polymer ?
#
loop_
_entity_poly.entity_id
_entity_poly.type
_entity_poly.pdbx_seq_one_letter_code
_entity_poly.pdbx_strand_id
1 'polypeptide(L)'
;MPPLISFFYSILLLFSIVHAIPIKDEADVEVNDGVLRPRAAPDNFWLTQMTHGSSPYAPANYPIFRNVKDYGAVGDGVTDDTDAINAAASAGGRCAGDCGSSSVLGDLTFYGGQFGMRCGAQQFTARDLHFTSCITAIQMIWDWTWTWKNIFIYSCWVGIDVTGDGSSNGQPVGSITVLDSSFAYVPIAILTSGRTNINIDNVEIINCDIVVGKPGGPTILAGGNRIIQNWMTGRLYDAYDSKGSTFTGVPRYVPSKPAGLLDSSGKFFIRSKPQYETLSASSFLNVRSAGAQGNGQADDTAAINTALQSGKIVFFPAGVYKVTGTINVPVGARIVGESWSQIMGTGSYFADADNPKVMVKVGNPGDTGVIEIQDMIFTTSGPTAGAIIIQWNVKQSTQGSAAMWDSHIRIGGAAGTNLRATDCPKLTGSINMDCRAASMLLHITKQSSAYLENVWAWVADHDVDILDQTQIDIYVARGVLIESKAPTWLWGTASEHSTLYQYQLSGASNVFMGLVQTESPYYQPSPLGPLPWSISDGADAKFIDDPTFTDCISADTDIDRCAVSWALRILDSSDIYAYGIGFYSWFQDYSQACVPLENCQTRLIQTAFSEKVFLYGIATKGTQEVVSPTGSNLVAAIQQDNQNGYTTSIAAWIPLAQPGSAALGKKRIPGTEWIYSQTDANGVTQFDTWSAFGDSYSAGPGAGKYTKEYIYKSRIDGQLKDCMIYNQNYPYQLYSSPSPGYRSVLKKGYFLMNSCTGARNKAPPLSQGDPVTMIEQLKHLRGDEDFITLSIGGNDINFADMADACVFGFRPKNNGKCEHLQTLAEQALLPEAHGEIRSLLRQTYIWLIDAYYNNGISNNLQGRKPHFTIFVTNYMQLFRVSPPAGRTTNCDNINFKYKSVPGQVDQNPDSNPPLMDHDQRLFWSRIVGYLNNVIQGAISDVNSKGSYYANRIVYVDVDAEYENHRFCEPGVSEPAYFITKSDFYLPSLISILNPLKNKRELNNTDGIDSEYNITSSLQNFKRDTDVAGEIDVPSWADEETLLRSANSILGSPNAAQDLIDSIVNANPTFNKRTMYDDLVRFAVGLISAYDELSEEYCELRISLDT
;
A
#
# COMPACT_ATOMS: atom_id res chain seq x y z
N MET A 1 -11.41 36.46 64.70
CA MET A 1 -12.07 35.14 64.85
C MET A 1 -11.36 34.13 63.95
N PRO A 2 -10.27 33.47 64.37
CA PRO A 2 -9.60 32.46 63.57
C PRO A 2 -9.83 30.97 63.91
N PRO A 3 -10.66 30.50 64.87
CA PRO A 3 -10.75 29.04 65.12
C PRO A 3 -11.90 28.33 64.39
N LEU A 4 -12.86 29.07 63.80
CA LEU A 4 -14.07 28.47 63.21
C LEU A 4 -13.90 28.01 61.75
N ILE A 5 -13.00 28.62 60.97
CA ILE A 5 -12.79 28.26 59.55
C ILE A 5 -12.00 26.95 59.41
N SER A 6 -11.08 26.67 60.35
CA SER A 6 -10.29 25.43 60.33
C SER A 6 -11.14 24.20 60.67
N PHE A 7 -12.18 24.34 61.50
CA PHE A 7 -13.09 23.25 61.86
C PHE A 7 -14.07 22.88 60.71
N PHE A 8 -14.50 23.86 59.91
CA PHE A 8 -15.35 23.60 58.74
C PHE A 8 -14.59 22.95 57.57
N TYR A 9 -13.31 23.26 57.38
CA TYR A 9 -12.46 22.59 56.39
C TYR A 9 -12.22 21.11 56.73
N SER A 10 -12.05 20.77 58.01
CA SER A 10 -11.91 19.37 58.45
C SER A 10 -13.18 18.56 58.27
N ILE A 11 -14.37 19.17 58.41
CA ILE A 11 -15.66 18.48 58.22
C ILE A 11 -15.96 18.28 56.72
N LEU A 12 -15.62 19.23 55.85
CA LEU A 12 -15.79 19.07 54.40
C LEU A 12 -14.87 17.97 53.82
N LEU A 13 -13.64 17.84 54.33
CA LEU A 13 -12.73 16.73 54.00
C LEU A 13 -13.26 15.35 54.44
N LEU A 14 -14.03 15.28 55.52
CA LEU A 14 -14.65 14.03 56.00
C LEU A 14 -15.89 13.62 55.18
N PHE A 15 -16.61 14.56 54.55
CA PHE A 15 -17.77 14.24 53.70
C PHE A 15 -17.40 13.89 52.25
N SER A 16 -16.22 14.27 51.76
CA SER A 16 -15.71 13.87 50.44
C SER A 16 -15.25 12.41 50.36
N ILE A 17 -15.13 11.72 51.49
CA ILE A 17 -14.62 10.33 51.56
C ILE A 17 -15.75 9.28 51.45
N VAL A 18 -17.04 9.67 51.49
CA VAL A 18 -18.15 8.71 51.64
C VAL A 18 -18.88 8.33 50.33
N HIS A 19 -18.41 8.77 49.15
CA HIS A 19 -18.99 8.35 47.86
C HIS A 19 -17.98 7.84 46.81
N ALA A 20 -16.77 7.49 47.23
CA ALA A 20 -15.90 6.66 46.39
C ALA A 20 -16.46 5.23 46.38
N ILE A 21 -17.27 4.91 45.37
CA ILE A 21 -17.56 3.53 45.01
C ILE A 21 -16.23 2.94 44.53
N PRO A 22 -15.62 1.96 45.21
CA PRO A 22 -14.39 1.36 44.75
C PRO A 22 -14.73 0.50 43.54
N ILE A 23 -14.13 0.83 42.39
CA ILE A 23 -14.00 -0.11 41.30
C ILE A 23 -13.07 -1.21 41.84
N LYS A 24 -13.58 -2.44 41.90
CA LYS A 24 -12.80 -3.63 42.22
C LYS A 24 -11.75 -3.83 41.14
N ASP A 25 -10.50 -3.56 41.47
CA ASP A 25 -9.37 -4.27 40.87
C ASP A 25 -8.89 -5.31 41.88
N GLU A 26 -8.89 -6.57 41.47
CA GLU A 26 -8.35 -7.69 42.23
C GLU A 26 -6.82 -7.61 42.23
N ALA A 27 -6.27 -6.89 43.20
CA ALA A 27 -4.95 -7.14 43.76
C ALA A 27 -4.95 -6.63 45.21
N ASP A 28 -5.45 -7.46 46.13
CA ASP A 28 -5.39 -7.20 47.57
C ASP A 28 -3.93 -7.02 48.01
N VAL A 29 -3.50 -5.77 48.16
CA VAL A 29 -2.37 -5.42 49.01
C VAL A 29 -2.93 -5.26 50.43
N GLU A 30 -2.89 -6.33 51.21
CA GLU A 30 -3.12 -6.24 52.65
C GLU A 30 -2.05 -5.32 53.28
N VAL A 31 -2.43 -4.08 53.59
CA VAL A 31 -1.63 -3.19 54.43
C VAL A 31 -1.90 -3.54 55.89
N ASN A 32 -1.19 -4.56 56.40
CA ASN A 32 -1.10 -4.81 57.84
C ASN A 32 0.21 -4.21 58.40
N ASP A 33 0.04 -3.33 59.40
CA ASP A 33 1.02 -2.91 60.42
C ASP A 33 2.06 -1.82 60.11
N GLY A 34 2.07 -1.19 58.92
CA GLY A 34 2.92 -0.01 58.67
C GLY A 34 4.44 -0.27 58.73
N VAL A 35 4.86 -1.52 58.79
CA VAL A 35 6.25 -1.96 58.65
C VAL A 35 6.41 -2.55 57.25
N LEU A 36 7.06 -1.80 56.35
CA LEU A 36 7.49 -2.33 55.06
C LEU A 36 8.47 -3.48 55.31
N ARG A 37 8.02 -4.71 55.07
CA ARG A 37 8.90 -5.89 55.13
C ARG A 37 9.56 -6.09 53.77
N PRO A 38 10.83 -6.52 53.70
CA PRO A 38 11.48 -6.86 52.45
C PRO A 38 10.64 -7.91 51.70
N ARG A 39 10.28 -7.62 50.45
CA ARG A 39 9.66 -8.61 49.58
C ARG A 39 10.74 -9.63 49.23
N ALA A 40 10.81 -10.72 49.97
CA ALA A 40 11.65 -11.87 49.66
C ALA A 40 11.06 -12.62 48.45
N ALA A 41 11.17 -12.05 47.25
CA ALA A 41 11.04 -12.83 46.03
C ALA A 41 12.37 -13.57 45.82
N PRO A 42 12.38 -14.88 45.56
CA PRO A 42 13.61 -15.60 45.21
C PRO A 42 14.26 -14.97 43.97
N ASP A 43 15.60 -14.93 43.92
CA ASP A 43 16.42 -14.60 42.73
C ASP A 43 16.23 -15.69 41.64
N ASN A 44 15.01 -15.85 41.09
CA ASN A 44 14.65 -16.88 40.12
C ASN A 44 14.31 -16.35 38.73
N PHE A 45 14.49 -15.05 38.48
CA PHE A 45 14.34 -14.48 37.15
C PHE A 45 15.33 -15.16 36.19
N TRP A 46 14.80 -15.70 35.09
CA TRP A 46 15.51 -16.63 34.21
C TRP A 46 16.88 -16.10 33.76
N LEU A 47 16.99 -14.80 33.50
CA LEU A 47 18.22 -14.17 32.99
C LEU A 47 19.42 -14.42 33.91
N THR A 48 19.21 -14.41 35.23
CA THR A 48 20.28 -14.60 36.22
C THR A 48 20.87 -16.02 36.23
N GLN A 49 20.19 -16.98 35.60
CA GLN A 49 20.58 -18.40 35.56
C GLN A 49 21.14 -18.81 34.19
N MET A 50 21.12 -17.91 33.20
CA MET A 50 21.57 -18.22 31.85
C MET A 50 23.10 -18.19 31.76
N THR A 51 23.66 -18.99 30.86
CA THR A 51 25.05 -18.81 30.45
C THR A 51 25.18 -17.56 29.57
N HIS A 52 25.88 -16.55 30.08
CA HIS A 52 26.07 -15.25 29.45
C HIS A 52 27.12 -15.24 28.34
N GLY A 53 26.96 -14.31 27.41
CA GLY A 53 27.77 -14.19 26.19
C GLY A 53 28.99 -13.29 26.33
N SER A 54 29.63 -13.05 25.19
CA SER A 54 30.84 -12.23 25.06
C SER A 54 30.87 -11.58 23.67
N SER A 55 31.31 -10.33 23.56
CA SER A 55 31.51 -9.70 22.25
C SER A 55 32.90 -10.04 21.70
N PRO A 56 33.02 -10.62 20.48
CA PRO A 56 34.31 -10.98 19.88
C PRO A 56 35.17 -9.76 19.50
N TYR A 57 34.58 -8.56 19.44
CA TYR A 57 35.29 -7.32 19.12
C TYR A 57 35.54 -6.44 20.35
N ALA A 58 35.11 -6.88 21.54
CA ALA A 58 35.47 -6.24 22.80
C ALA A 58 36.86 -6.70 23.28
N PRO A 59 37.49 -5.98 24.23
CA PRO A 59 38.71 -6.45 24.88
C PRO A 59 38.56 -7.86 25.47
N ALA A 60 39.67 -8.60 25.55
CA ALA A 60 39.67 -9.94 26.13
C ALA A 60 39.12 -9.93 27.57
N ASN A 61 38.28 -10.91 27.91
CA ASN A 61 37.60 -11.05 29.20
C ASN A 61 36.66 -9.88 29.57
N TYR A 62 36.20 -9.08 28.60
CA TYR A 62 35.20 -8.04 28.85
C TYR A 62 33.86 -8.65 29.29
N PRO A 63 33.39 -8.42 30.53
CA PRO A 63 32.13 -8.99 30.99
C PRO A 63 30.97 -8.23 30.35
N ILE A 64 29.98 -8.89 29.73
CA ILE A 64 28.77 -8.21 29.21
C ILE A 64 27.69 -8.14 30.29
N PHE A 65 27.37 -9.27 30.89
CA PHE A 65 26.49 -9.35 32.05
C PHE A 65 27.27 -9.02 33.32
N ARG A 66 26.67 -8.21 34.20
CA ARG A 66 27.23 -7.86 35.52
C ARG A 66 26.10 -7.89 36.54
N ASN A 67 26.19 -8.79 37.52
CA ASN A 67 25.34 -8.73 38.71
C ASN A 67 26.03 -7.82 39.73
N VAL A 68 25.34 -6.77 40.19
CA VAL A 68 25.89 -5.80 41.16
C VAL A 68 26.35 -6.47 42.46
N LYS A 69 25.74 -7.60 42.85
CA LYS A 69 26.14 -8.38 44.04
C LYS A 69 27.54 -8.99 43.90
N ASP A 70 27.97 -9.33 42.69
CA ASP A 70 29.33 -9.82 42.42
C ASP A 70 30.40 -8.72 42.59
N TYR A 71 29.97 -7.45 42.60
CA TYR A 71 30.81 -6.27 42.80
C TYR A 71 30.71 -5.71 44.22
N GLY A 72 30.03 -6.43 45.13
CA GLY A 72 29.96 -6.09 46.55
C GLY A 72 28.68 -5.40 47.00
N ALA A 73 27.68 -5.25 46.13
CA ALA A 73 26.38 -4.70 46.54
C ALA A 73 25.65 -5.69 47.46
N VAL A 74 25.10 -5.19 48.58
CA VAL A 74 24.36 -5.99 49.56
C VAL A 74 22.87 -5.99 49.25
N GLY A 75 22.31 -4.85 48.83
CA GLY A 75 20.90 -4.70 48.49
C GLY A 75 19.95 -4.74 49.70
N ASP A 76 20.44 -4.36 50.88
CA ASP A 76 19.66 -4.38 52.13
C ASP A 76 19.00 -3.03 52.49
N GLY A 77 19.30 -1.97 51.73
CA GLY A 77 18.84 -0.61 52.00
C GLY A 77 19.52 0.05 53.21
N VAL A 78 20.59 -0.54 53.74
CA VAL A 78 21.40 -0.04 54.86
C VAL A 78 22.84 0.21 54.44
N THR A 79 23.43 -0.74 53.71
CA THR A 79 24.77 -0.63 53.13
C THR A 79 24.73 0.32 51.93
N ASP A 80 25.73 1.21 51.85
CA ASP A 80 25.89 2.08 50.68
C ASP A 80 26.46 1.26 49.50
N ASP A 81 25.57 0.90 48.57
CA ASP A 81 25.90 0.09 47.39
C ASP A 81 26.42 0.94 46.21
N THR A 82 26.62 2.25 46.38
CA THR A 82 26.97 3.18 45.29
C THR A 82 28.25 2.76 44.56
N ASP A 83 29.32 2.47 45.31
CA ASP A 83 30.61 2.09 44.73
C ASP A 83 30.53 0.73 44.00
N ALA A 84 29.77 -0.23 44.55
CA ALA A 84 29.58 -1.54 43.93
C ALA A 84 28.79 -1.46 42.62
N ILE A 85 27.71 -0.67 42.59
CA ILE A 85 26.90 -0.44 41.39
C ILE A 85 27.74 0.27 40.32
N ASN A 86 28.47 1.33 40.69
CA ASN A 86 29.33 2.06 39.76
C ASN A 86 30.50 1.19 39.25
N ALA A 87 31.06 0.32 40.09
CA ALA A 87 32.07 -0.64 39.68
C ALA A 87 31.50 -1.64 38.65
N ALA A 88 30.30 -2.19 38.88
CA ALA A 88 29.63 -3.06 37.92
C ALA A 88 29.32 -2.33 36.60
N ALA A 89 28.88 -1.08 36.67
CA ALA A 89 28.52 -0.28 35.50
C ALA A 89 29.73 0.17 34.67
N SER A 90 30.88 0.41 35.28
CA SER A 90 32.11 0.90 34.62
C SER A 90 33.12 -0.19 34.26
N ALA A 91 32.93 -1.41 34.77
CA ALA A 91 33.82 -2.55 34.53
C ALA A 91 34.09 -2.80 33.04
N GLY A 92 35.35 -3.07 32.73
CA GLY A 92 35.79 -3.39 31.35
C GLY A 92 36.20 -2.19 30.51
N GLY A 93 36.31 -0.98 31.08
CA GLY A 93 36.79 0.20 30.35
C GLY A 93 35.80 0.72 29.31
N ARG A 94 34.55 0.92 29.74
CA ARG A 94 33.41 1.32 28.88
C ARG A 94 33.50 2.76 28.41
N CYS A 95 32.81 3.06 27.31
CA CYS A 95 32.57 4.44 26.90
C CYS A 95 31.71 5.18 27.95
N ALA A 96 32.13 6.38 28.35
CA ALA A 96 31.40 7.29 29.21
C ALA A 96 31.40 8.69 28.57
N GLY A 97 30.22 9.27 28.35
CA GLY A 97 30.03 10.58 27.70
C GLY A 97 28.62 10.74 27.09
N ASP A 98 28.24 11.98 26.76
CA ASP A 98 26.91 12.40 26.29
C ASP A 98 26.48 11.70 24.99
N CYS A 99 25.61 10.69 25.11
CA CYS A 99 24.92 10.05 23.98
C CYS A 99 23.44 10.44 24.03
N GLY A 100 22.91 11.12 23.01
CA GLY A 100 21.52 11.55 23.03
C GLY A 100 20.89 11.75 21.66
N SER A 101 20.04 10.81 21.27
CA SER A 101 18.83 10.99 20.45
C SER A 101 18.00 9.72 20.60
N SER A 102 17.49 9.49 21.82
CA SER A 102 16.65 8.32 22.13
C SER A 102 15.22 8.55 21.64
N SER A 103 14.49 7.47 21.31
CA SER A 103 13.22 7.55 20.58
C SER A 103 12.01 6.98 21.34
N VAL A 104 12.20 6.18 22.40
CA VAL A 104 11.10 5.49 23.11
C VAL A 104 11.34 5.37 24.62
N LEU A 105 10.27 5.57 25.41
CA LEU A 105 10.18 5.17 26.81
C LEU A 105 8.74 4.76 27.12
N GLY A 106 8.57 3.86 28.08
CA GLY A 106 7.23 3.50 28.53
C GLY A 106 7.19 2.66 29.79
N ASP A 107 5.97 2.36 30.24
CA ASP A 107 5.66 1.48 31.38
C ASP A 107 6.23 2.03 32.71
N LEU A 108 6.10 3.35 32.94
CA LEU A 108 6.64 4.03 34.14
C LEU A 108 5.54 4.60 35.02
N THR A 109 5.77 4.61 36.34
CA THR A 109 4.87 5.22 37.32
C THR A 109 5.63 6.21 38.21
N PHE A 110 5.05 7.39 38.43
CA PHE A 110 5.61 8.50 39.19
C PHE A 110 4.66 8.90 40.33
N TYR A 111 5.19 9.00 41.55
CA TYR A 111 4.45 9.41 42.74
C TYR A 111 5.07 10.66 43.38
N GLY A 112 4.29 11.73 43.50
CA GLY A 112 4.75 12.96 44.14
C GLY A 112 5.82 13.72 43.36
N GLY A 113 6.52 14.64 44.04
CA GLY A 113 7.62 15.42 43.48
C GLY A 113 7.19 16.76 42.85
N GLN A 114 8.16 17.68 42.74
CA GLN A 114 7.97 18.96 42.04
C GLN A 114 7.66 18.74 40.56
N PHE A 115 8.42 17.84 39.93
CA PHE A 115 8.20 17.35 38.57
C PHE A 115 8.18 15.83 38.64
N GLY A 116 7.16 15.18 38.06
CA GLY A 116 7.21 13.74 37.85
C GLY A 116 8.30 13.39 36.84
N MET A 117 8.28 14.09 35.70
CA MET A 117 9.30 14.03 34.67
C MET A 117 9.67 15.44 34.19
N ARG A 118 10.97 15.70 34.03
CA ARG A 118 11.49 16.90 33.37
C ARG A 118 12.33 16.48 32.16
N CYS A 119 11.93 16.88 30.95
CA CYS A 119 12.46 16.27 29.73
C CYS A 119 12.61 17.24 28.55
N GLY A 120 13.59 16.97 27.69
CA GLY A 120 13.75 17.64 26.40
C GLY A 120 14.62 16.80 25.47
N ALA A 121 14.19 16.69 24.22
CA ALA A 121 14.81 15.87 23.19
C ALA A 121 14.36 16.39 21.83
N GLN A 122 15.11 16.10 20.76
CA GLN A 122 14.71 16.43 19.39
C GLN A 122 13.31 15.86 19.08
N GLN A 123 13.14 14.58 19.35
CA GLN A 123 11.88 13.87 19.24
C GLN A 123 11.81 12.72 20.25
N PHE A 124 10.59 12.30 20.61
CA PHE A 124 10.42 11.11 21.47
C PHE A 124 9.01 10.51 21.41
N THR A 125 8.92 9.19 21.57
CA THR A 125 7.66 8.47 21.85
C THR A 125 7.61 8.07 23.31
N ALA A 126 6.63 8.56 24.05
CA ALA A 126 6.41 8.20 25.44
C ALA A 126 5.05 7.53 25.57
N ARG A 127 5.00 6.29 26.08
CA ARG A 127 3.75 5.54 26.23
C ARG A 127 3.54 4.92 27.60
N ASP A 128 2.29 4.77 28.00
CA ASP A 128 1.88 4.09 29.24
C ASP A 128 2.60 4.61 30.50
N LEU A 129 2.47 5.93 30.73
CA LEU A 129 3.05 6.59 31.89
C LEU A 129 1.97 7.04 32.85
N HIS A 130 2.20 6.80 34.14
CA HIS A 130 1.25 7.07 35.21
C HIS A 130 1.82 8.09 36.18
N PHE A 131 1.16 9.22 36.38
CA PHE A 131 1.60 10.30 37.25
C PHE A 131 0.54 10.56 38.33
N THR A 132 0.94 10.47 39.59
CA THR A 132 0.05 10.66 40.74
C THR A 132 0.62 11.68 41.72
N SER A 133 -0.19 12.69 42.06
CA SER A 133 0.14 13.68 43.11
C SER A 133 1.43 14.48 42.89
N CYS A 134 1.87 14.65 41.64
CA CYS A 134 2.96 15.56 41.28
C CYS A 134 2.47 17.02 41.32
N ILE A 135 3.35 17.98 41.60
CA ILE A 135 2.99 19.40 41.37
C ILE A 135 2.79 19.61 39.86
N THR A 136 3.82 19.34 39.06
CA THR A 136 3.69 19.23 37.61
C THR A 136 4.04 17.80 37.22
N ALA A 137 3.15 17.10 36.50
CA ALA A 137 3.43 15.73 36.09
C ALA A 137 4.58 15.68 35.08
N ILE A 138 4.51 16.48 34.02
CA ILE A 138 5.53 16.56 32.97
C ILE A 138 5.91 18.03 32.75
N GLN A 139 7.18 18.37 32.93
CA GLN A 139 7.75 19.64 32.47
C GLN A 139 8.62 19.41 31.24
N MET A 140 8.20 19.93 30.09
CA MET A 140 8.96 19.88 28.85
C MET A 140 9.82 21.13 28.70
N ILE A 141 11.12 20.96 28.46
CA ILE A 141 12.08 22.06 28.30
C ILE A 141 12.34 22.47 26.84
N TRP A 142 12.31 21.52 25.90
CA TRP A 142 12.37 21.74 24.46
C TRP A 142 12.05 20.45 23.70
N ASP A 143 11.48 20.57 22.50
CA ASP A 143 11.41 19.50 21.52
C ASP A 143 11.26 20.03 20.09
N TRP A 144 11.32 19.15 19.11
CA TRP A 144 10.79 19.41 17.77
C TRP A 144 9.43 18.72 17.58
N THR A 145 9.30 17.46 18.00
CA THR A 145 8.01 16.75 18.04
C THR A 145 7.99 15.60 19.06
N TRP A 146 6.93 15.47 19.86
CA TRP A 146 6.80 14.40 20.86
C TRP A 146 5.42 13.76 20.81
N THR A 147 5.37 12.43 20.81
CA THR A 147 4.12 11.66 20.87
C THR A 147 3.94 11.03 22.26
N TRP A 148 2.88 11.46 22.94
CA TRP A 148 2.45 11.00 24.25
C TRP A 148 1.24 10.08 24.09
N LYS A 149 1.38 8.81 24.44
CA LYS A 149 0.34 7.78 24.26
C LYS A 149 -0.04 7.16 25.59
N ASN A 150 -1.34 7.02 25.86
CA ASN A 150 -1.81 6.32 27.06
C ASN A 150 -1.20 6.89 28.36
N ILE A 151 -1.18 8.22 28.49
CA ILE A 151 -0.66 8.89 29.68
C ILE A 151 -1.81 9.08 30.66
N PHE A 152 -1.62 8.68 31.91
CA PHE A 152 -2.59 8.83 32.99
C PHE A 152 -2.06 9.80 34.02
N ILE A 153 -2.74 10.93 34.19
CA ILE A 153 -2.36 11.97 35.13
C ILE A 153 -3.48 12.16 36.15
N TYR A 154 -3.20 11.85 37.40
CA TYR A 154 -4.16 11.87 38.49
C TYR A 154 -3.70 12.78 39.64
N SER A 155 -4.60 13.66 40.09
CA SER A 155 -4.37 14.58 41.22
C SER A 155 -3.07 15.39 41.14
N CYS A 156 -2.68 15.82 39.94
CA CYS A 156 -1.55 16.73 39.74
C CYS A 156 -2.03 18.17 39.62
N TRP A 157 -1.21 19.18 39.95
CA TRP A 157 -1.61 20.59 39.79
C TRP A 157 -1.59 21.03 38.33
N VAL A 158 -0.53 20.65 37.60
CA VAL A 158 -0.40 20.78 36.15
C VAL A 158 -0.08 19.42 35.54
N GLY A 159 -0.73 19.08 34.43
CA GLY A 159 -0.42 17.88 33.65
C GLY A 159 0.89 18.03 32.88
N ILE A 160 0.82 18.61 31.68
CA ILE A 160 1.97 18.87 30.80
C ILE A 160 2.23 20.37 30.75
N ASP A 161 3.39 20.80 31.26
CA ASP A 161 3.89 22.16 31.15
C ASP A 161 4.89 22.27 30.00
N VAL A 162 4.48 22.88 28.88
CA VAL A 162 5.35 23.16 27.72
C VAL A 162 5.89 24.59 27.73
N THR A 163 5.85 25.26 28.89
CA THR A 163 6.40 26.60 29.09
C THR A 163 7.77 26.60 29.76
N GLY A 164 8.33 25.42 30.05
CA GLY A 164 9.63 25.29 30.69
C GLY A 164 10.75 25.87 29.83
N ASP A 165 11.34 27.00 30.25
CA ASP A 165 12.59 27.49 29.68
C ASP A 165 13.77 26.74 30.32
N GLY A 166 14.33 25.77 29.61
CA GLY A 166 15.48 24.98 30.09
C GLY A 166 16.56 24.70 29.05
N SER A 167 16.36 25.06 27.77
CA SER A 167 17.38 24.86 26.75
C SER A 167 18.38 26.03 26.74
N SER A 168 19.69 25.73 26.71
CA SER A 168 20.76 26.74 26.62
C SER A 168 20.69 27.59 25.35
N ASN A 169 19.91 27.15 24.35
CA ASN A 169 19.85 27.71 23.01
C ASN A 169 18.54 28.50 22.75
N GLY A 170 17.64 28.61 23.75
CA GLY A 170 16.37 29.33 23.62
C GLY A 170 15.36 28.68 22.66
N GLN A 171 15.49 27.37 22.41
CA GLN A 171 14.49 26.61 21.64
C GLN A 171 13.34 26.18 22.56
N PRO A 172 12.09 26.57 22.26
CA PRO A 172 10.92 26.11 23.00
C PRO A 172 10.46 24.72 22.53
N VAL A 173 9.41 24.19 23.16
CA VAL A 173 8.68 23.00 22.70
C VAL A 173 7.96 23.31 21.38
N GLY A 174 8.33 22.60 20.31
CA GLY A 174 7.81 22.76 18.95
C GLY A 174 6.43 22.14 18.76
N SER A 175 6.28 20.84 19.05
CA SER A 175 5.04 20.11 18.77
C SER A 175 4.81 18.94 19.73
N ILE A 176 3.61 18.83 20.29
CA ILE A 176 3.20 17.65 21.08
C ILE A 176 1.92 17.04 20.51
N THR A 177 1.85 15.71 20.56
CA THR A 177 0.65 14.95 20.25
C THR A 177 0.28 14.10 21.47
N VAL A 178 -0.93 14.27 22.01
CA VAL A 178 -1.45 13.52 23.17
C VAL A 178 -2.58 12.60 22.72
N LEU A 179 -2.36 11.29 22.87
CA LEU A 179 -3.19 10.22 22.31
C LEU A 179 -3.71 9.31 23.42
N ASP A 180 -4.99 8.95 23.38
CA ASP A 180 -5.60 7.88 24.19
C ASP A 180 -5.32 7.99 25.70
N SER A 181 -5.22 9.22 26.21
CA SER A 181 -4.72 9.57 27.56
C SER A 181 -5.86 10.02 28.49
N SER A 182 -5.59 10.17 29.78
CA SER A 182 -6.58 10.67 30.76
C SER A 182 -5.96 11.67 31.74
N PHE A 183 -6.65 12.78 31.97
CA PHE A 183 -6.32 13.80 32.96
C PHE A 183 -7.47 13.92 33.96
N ALA A 184 -7.23 13.47 35.19
CA ALA A 184 -8.25 13.38 36.23
C ALA A 184 -7.85 14.17 37.48
N TYR A 185 -8.73 15.06 37.93
CA TYR A 185 -8.48 15.96 39.07
C TYR A 185 -7.21 16.81 38.87
N VAL A 186 -7.03 17.30 37.64
CA VAL A 186 -5.89 18.14 37.23
C VAL A 186 -6.45 19.52 36.86
N PRO A 187 -6.23 20.58 37.65
CA PRO A 187 -6.77 21.91 37.35
C PRO A 187 -6.39 22.44 35.95
N ILE A 188 -5.14 22.18 35.51
CA ILE A 188 -4.64 22.54 34.18
C ILE A 188 -4.00 21.33 33.51
N ALA A 189 -4.63 20.76 32.48
CA ALA A 189 -4.09 19.59 31.78
C ALA A 189 -2.84 19.93 30.97
N ILE A 190 -2.86 21.00 30.16
CA ILE A 190 -1.74 21.45 29.35
C ILE A 190 -1.55 22.97 29.52
N LEU A 191 -0.37 23.38 29.95
CA LEU A 191 0.03 24.77 30.08
C LEU A 191 0.97 25.14 28.92
N THR A 192 0.63 26.15 28.13
CA THR A 192 1.37 26.53 26.91
C THR A 192 1.64 28.03 26.81
N SER A 193 2.74 28.40 26.14
CA SER A 193 3.03 29.78 25.74
C SER A 193 2.19 30.23 24.54
N GLY A 194 1.56 29.27 23.83
CA GLY A 194 0.79 29.48 22.61
C GLY A 194 1.62 29.41 21.32
N ARG A 195 2.88 28.97 21.40
CA ARG A 195 3.76 28.73 20.22
C ARG A 195 3.85 27.26 19.81
N THR A 196 3.61 26.35 20.75
CA THR A 196 3.66 24.90 20.54
C THR A 196 2.46 24.44 19.74
N ASN A 197 2.70 23.64 18.70
CA ASN A 197 1.64 22.89 18.03
C ASN A 197 1.15 21.78 18.97
N ILE A 198 -0.15 21.68 19.20
CA ILE A 198 -0.73 20.70 20.12
C ILE A 198 -1.81 19.93 19.38
N ASN A 199 -1.69 18.61 19.34
CA ASN A 199 -2.73 17.69 18.88
C ASN A 199 -3.23 16.86 20.07
N ILE A 200 -4.54 16.71 20.20
CA ILE A 200 -5.21 15.92 21.24
C ILE A 200 -6.17 14.98 20.52
N ASP A 201 -6.03 13.68 20.73
CA ASP A 201 -6.91 12.67 20.13
C ASP A 201 -7.28 11.60 21.16
N ASN A 202 -8.58 11.39 21.35
CA ASN A 202 -9.17 10.48 22.34
C ASN A 202 -8.61 10.68 23.77
N VAL A 203 -8.71 11.90 24.31
CA VAL A 203 -8.23 12.21 25.66
C VAL A 203 -9.39 12.45 26.61
N GLU A 204 -9.44 11.66 27.69
CA GLU A 204 -10.43 11.79 28.75
C GLU A 204 -10.03 12.89 29.73
N ILE A 205 -11.00 13.75 30.05
CA ILE A 205 -10.85 14.87 30.96
C ILE A 205 -11.89 14.69 32.07
N ILE A 206 -11.43 14.56 33.32
CA ILE A 206 -12.28 14.38 34.51
C ILE A 206 -11.90 15.45 35.53
N ASN A 207 -12.86 16.30 35.90
CA ASN A 207 -12.71 17.34 36.92
C ASN A 207 -11.44 18.19 36.72
N CYS A 208 -11.28 18.68 35.49
CA CYS A 208 -10.20 19.57 35.08
C CYS A 208 -10.80 20.88 34.59
N ASP A 209 -10.32 22.02 35.05
CA ASP A 209 -10.92 23.32 34.71
C ASP A 209 -10.46 23.82 33.34
N ILE A 210 -9.19 23.56 33.01
CA ILE A 210 -8.52 24.08 31.82
C ILE A 210 -7.77 22.93 31.13
N VAL A 211 -8.17 22.57 29.92
CA VAL A 211 -7.42 21.57 29.14
C VAL A 211 -6.19 22.20 28.53
N VAL A 212 -6.34 23.35 27.89
CA VAL A 212 -5.21 24.12 27.35
C VAL A 212 -5.33 25.57 27.82
N GLY A 213 -4.29 26.08 28.48
CA GLY A 213 -4.27 27.46 28.99
C GLY A 213 -2.89 28.10 28.95
N LYS A 214 -2.85 29.43 29.16
CA LYS A 214 -1.61 30.21 29.26
C LYS A 214 -1.29 30.57 30.72
N PRO A 215 0.00 30.67 31.12
CA PRO A 215 0.38 31.11 32.47
C PRO A 215 -0.25 32.46 32.82
N GLY A 216 -1.06 32.51 33.88
CA GLY A 216 -1.75 33.73 34.33
C GLY A 216 -2.67 34.39 33.29
N GLY A 217 -3.02 33.67 32.22
CA GLY A 217 -3.66 34.20 31.01
C GLY A 217 -4.95 33.48 30.64
N PRO A 218 -5.40 33.62 29.38
CA PRO A 218 -6.67 33.05 28.93
C PRO A 218 -6.64 31.52 28.80
N THR A 219 -7.80 30.91 29.03
CA THR A 219 -8.11 29.54 28.63
C THR A 219 -8.24 29.45 27.10
N ILE A 220 -7.55 28.51 26.48
CA ILE A 220 -7.61 28.22 25.04
C ILE A 220 -8.64 27.10 24.78
N LEU A 221 -8.60 26.04 25.59
CA LEU A 221 -9.57 24.95 25.56
C LEU A 221 -10.10 24.71 26.98
N ALA A 222 -11.39 24.94 27.18
CA ALA A 222 -12.05 24.74 28.46
C ALA A 222 -12.07 23.25 28.85
N GLY A 223 -12.04 22.99 30.16
CA GLY A 223 -12.16 21.65 30.72
C GLY A 223 -13.61 21.21 30.97
N GLY A 224 -13.83 20.52 32.09
CA GLY A 224 -15.06 19.88 32.50
C GLY A 224 -14.88 18.37 32.68
N ASN A 225 -15.94 17.62 32.34
CA ASN A 225 -15.95 16.16 32.31
C ASN A 225 -16.35 15.71 30.90
N ARG A 226 -15.41 15.25 30.09
CA ARG A 226 -15.65 14.85 28.70
C ARG A 226 -14.48 14.07 28.11
N ILE A 227 -14.74 13.37 27.00
CA ILE A 227 -13.69 12.85 26.12
C ILE A 227 -13.51 13.83 24.96
N ILE A 228 -12.28 14.31 24.77
CA ILE A 228 -11.88 15.08 23.60
C ILE A 228 -11.53 14.08 22.50
N GLN A 229 -12.46 13.89 21.57
CA GLN A 229 -12.28 12.95 20.45
C GLN A 229 -11.15 13.39 19.53
N ASN A 230 -11.12 14.66 19.14
CA ASN A 230 -10.00 15.27 18.43
C ASN A 230 -10.01 16.78 18.67
N TRP A 231 -8.84 17.39 18.80
CA TRP A 231 -8.65 18.83 18.86
C TRP A 231 -7.21 19.17 18.50
N MET A 232 -6.98 20.32 17.89
CA MET A 232 -5.63 20.81 17.60
C MET A 232 -5.51 22.32 17.70
N THR A 233 -4.27 22.78 17.87
CA THR A 233 -3.87 24.16 17.57
C THR A 233 -2.55 24.18 16.82
N GLY A 234 -2.47 25.00 15.77
CA GLY A 234 -1.29 25.11 14.91
C GLY A 234 -1.66 25.26 13.44
N ARG A 235 -0.73 24.95 12.54
CA ARG A 235 -1.02 24.96 11.08
C ARG A 235 -1.80 23.70 10.68
N LEU A 236 -2.93 23.90 9.99
CA LEU A 236 -3.76 22.86 9.42
C LEU A 236 -3.78 22.97 7.89
N TYR A 237 -3.54 21.86 7.19
CA TYR A 237 -3.83 21.69 5.76
C TYR A 237 -4.96 20.68 5.62
N ASP A 238 -6.02 21.02 4.87
CA ASP A 238 -7.14 20.12 4.62
C ASP A 238 -7.69 20.26 3.19
N ALA A 239 -8.77 19.55 2.88
CA ALA A 239 -9.35 19.55 1.53
C ALA A 239 -10.04 20.88 1.15
N TYR A 240 -10.27 21.77 2.12
CA TYR A 240 -10.90 23.09 1.93
C TYR A 240 -9.86 24.20 1.82
N ASP A 241 -8.71 24.02 2.46
CA ASP A 241 -7.57 24.93 2.41
C ASP A 241 -6.26 24.16 2.17
N SER A 242 -5.96 23.94 0.89
CA SER A 242 -4.74 23.24 0.46
C SER A 242 -3.46 24.07 0.62
N LYS A 243 -3.57 25.38 0.93
CA LYS A 243 -2.42 26.25 1.27
C LYS A 243 -2.16 26.32 2.77
N GLY A 244 -3.10 25.81 3.54
CA GLY A 244 -3.05 25.72 4.99
C GLY A 244 -3.25 27.06 5.69
N SER A 245 -3.76 26.99 6.91
CA SER A 245 -4.01 28.15 7.75
C SER A 245 -3.77 27.83 9.22
N THR A 246 -3.58 28.88 10.02
CA THR A 246 -3.54 28.73 11.48
C THR A 246 -4.95 28.39 11.97
N PHE A 247 -5.05 27.29 12.72
CA PHE A 247 -6.31 26.74 13.18
C PHE A 247 -6.23 26.41 14.67
N THR A 248 -7.34 26.60 15.37
CA THR A 248 -7.52 26.19 16.77
C THR A 248 -8.94 25.65 16.92
N GLY A 249 -9.09 24.37 17.24
CA GLY A 249 -10.41 23.74 17.32
C GLY A 249 -10.41 22.27 16.94
N VAL A 250 -11.59 21.76 16.61
CA VAL A 250 -11.76 20.40 16.09
C VAL A 250 -11.70 20.47 14.56
N PRO A 251 -10.74 19.79 13.90
CA PRO A 251 -10.66 19.79 12.45
C PRO A 251 -11.94 19.17 11.86
N ARG A 252 -12.30 19.59 10.65
CA ARG A 252 -13.53 19.12 9.99
C ARG A 252 -13.53 17.63 9.74
N TYR A 253 -12.35 17.07 9.46
CA TYR A 253 -12.16 15.64 9.28
C TYR A 253 -11.39 15.10 10.47
N VAL A 254 -12.06 14.21 11.19
CA VAL A 254 -11.47 13.47 12.30
C VAL A 254 -11.15 12.04 11.84
N PRO A 255 -10.05 11.43 12.34
CA PRO A 255 -9.66 10.08 11.96
C PRO A 255 -10.73 9.04 12.33
N SER A 256 -11.30 8.36 11.34
CA SER A 256 -12.07 7.12 11.57
C SER A 256 -11.08 5.96 11.62
N LYS A 257 -10.71 5.50 12.81
CA LYS A 257 -9.65 4.50 13.02
C LYS A 257 -10.18 3.06 12.80
N PRO A 258 -9.56 2.23 11.95
CA PRO A 258 -9.97 0.84 11.73
C PRO A 258 -9.90 0.03 13.02
N ALA A 259 -10.92 -0.79 13.29
CA ALA A 259 -10.98 -1.61 14.50
C ALA A 259 -9.76 -2.53 14.68
N GLY A 260 -9.15 -3.00 13.58
CA GLY A 260 -7.94 -3.83 13.64
C GLY A 260 -6.72 -3.13 14.25
N LEU A 261 -6.67 -1.78 14.21
CA LEU A 261 -5.61 -0.97 14.82
C LEU A 261 -5.87 -0.65 16.30
N LEU A 262 -7.05 -0.97 16.81
CA LEU A 262 -7.52 -0.56 18.13
C LEU A 262 -7.61 -1.74 19.10
N ASP A 263 -7.38 -1.49 20.38
CA ASP A 263 -7.68 -2.42 21.46
C ASP A 263 -9.20 -2.48 21.75
N SER A 264 -9.60 -3.32 22.70
CA SER A 264 -11.01 -3.47 23.11
C SER A 264 -11.64 -2.20 23.68
N SER A 265 -10.84 -1.22 24.08
CA SER A 265 -11.28 0.08 24.61
C SER A 265 -11.35 1.16 23.50
N GLY A 266 -11.06 0.81 22.25
CA GLY A 266 -11.06 1.73 21.11
C GLY A 266 -9.83 2.64 21.04
N LYS A 267 -8.77 2.35 21.82
CA LYS A 267 -7.48 3.08 21.78
C LYS A 267 -6.54 2.42 20.78
N PHE A 268 -5.57 3.13 20.22
CA PHE A 268 -4.54 2.46 19.42
C PHE A 268 -3.82 1.41 20.26
N PHE A 269 -3.73 0.20 19.71
CA PHE A 269 -3.18 -0.96 20.41
C PHE A 269 -1.70 -0.74 20.76
N ILE A 270 -1.36 -1.07 22.00
CA ILE A 270 0.01 -1.10 22.52
C ILE A 270 0.25 -2.44 23.19
N ARG A 271 1.50 -2.89 23.17
CA ARG A 271 1.97 -4.10 23.84
C ARG A 271 3.41 -3.90 24.28
N SER A 272 3.64 -3.96 25.58
CA SER A 272 4.99 -3.87 26.16
C SER A 272 5.84 -5.09 25.83
N LYS A 273 7.16 -4.89 25.79
CA LYS A 273 8.14 -5.97 25.58
C LYS A 273 7.97 -7.07 26.65
N PRO A 274 7.70 -8.33 26.27
CA PRO A 274 7.55 -9.40 27.25
C PRO A 274 8.90 -9.73 27.92
N GLN A 275 8.99 -9.66 29.26
CA GLN A 275 10.22 -10.08 29.97
C GLN A 275 10.20 -11.55 30.40
N TYR A 276 9.07 -12.24 30.21
CA TYR A 276 8.89 -13.66 30.53
C TYR A 276 9.15 -14.00 32.01
N GLU A 277 8.71 -13.11 32.90
CA GLU A 277 8.97 -13.06 34.33
C GLU A 277 8.57 -14.35 35.07
N THR A 278 7.51 -15.01 34.61
CA THR A 278 6.97 -16.23 35.23
C THR A 278 7.61 -17.51 34.70
N LEU A 279 8.51 -17.43 33.72
CA LEU A 279 9.15 -18.60 33.11
C LEU A 279 10.50 -18.90 33.79
N SER A 280 10.77 -20.19 33.99
CA SER A 280 12.09 -20.63 34.45
C SER A 280 13.11 -20.65 33.30
N ALA A 281 14.40 -20.64 33.63
CA ALA A 281 15.49 -20.78 32.64
C ALA A 281 15.35 -22.03 31.75
N SER A 282 14.69 -23.10 32.22
CA SER A 282 14.48 -24.32 31.43
C SER A 282 13.52 -24.14 30.24
N SER A 283 12.70 -23.09 30.25
CA SER A 283 11.83 -22.68 29.13
C SER A 283 12.63 -22.06 27.98
N PHE A 284 13.89 -21.71 28.21
CA PHE A 284 14.78 -21.12 27.24
C PHE A 284 15.71 -22.17 26.64
N LEU A 285 16.09 -21.96 25.37
CA LEU A 285 17.17 -22.67 24.70
C LEU A 285 18.27 -21.66 24.41
N ASN A 286 19.45 -21.83 25.02
CA ASN A 286 20.61 -21.05 24.63
C ASN A 286 21.03 -21.49 23.22
N VAL A 287 21.10 -20.57 22.25
CA VAL A 287 21.43 -20.90 20.85
C VAL A 287 22.76 -21.64 20.70
N ARG A 288 23.70 -21.44 21.63
CA ARG A 288 24.99 -22.16 21.66
C ARG A 288 24.82 -23.67 21.88
N SER A 289 23.76 -24.12 22.55
CA SER A 289 23.50 -25.55 22.70
C SER A 289 23.10 -26.24 21.39
N ALA A 290 22.69 -25.47 20.37
CA ALA A 290 22.47 -25.96 19.01
C ALA A 290 23.73 -25.88 18.13
N GLY A 291 24.87 -25.45 18.69
CA GLY A 291 26.17 -25.39 18.00
C GLY A 291 26.58 -23.99 17.52
N ALA A 292 25.77 -22.95 17.75
CA ALA A 292 26.14 -21.59 17.37
C ALA A 292 27.29 -21.08 18.25
N GLN A 293 28.28 -20.41 17.67
CA GLN A 293 29.44 -19.94 18.40
C GLN A 293 29.31 -18.48 18.82
N GLY A 294 28.74 -17.62 17.96
CA GLY A 294 28.62 -16.18 18.24
C GLY A 294 29.97 -15.45 18.34
N ASN A 295 30.99 -15.96 17.66
CA ASN A 295 32.37 -15.44 17.72
C ASN A 295 32.76 -14.53 16.54
N GLY A 296 31.82 -14.20 15.65
CA GLY A 296 32.03 -13.37 14.46
C GLY A 296 32.79 -14.05 13.33
N GLN A 297 33.13 -15.34 13.45
CA GLN A 297 33.96 -16.06 12.47
C GLN A 297 33.27 -17.31 11.92
N ALA A 298 32.76 -18.17 12.80
CA ALA A 298 32.08 -19.39 12.44
C ALA A 298 30.74 -19.08 11.75
N ASP A 299 30.37 -19.92 10.78
CA ASP A 299 29.05 -19.82 10.18
C ASP A 299 28.01 -20.47 11.08
N ASP A 300 27.17 -19.64 11.71
CA ASP A 300 26.15 -20.04 12.66
C ASP A 300 24.79 -20.31 12.00
N THR A 301 24.68 -20.20 10.66
CA THR A 301 23.41 -20.29 9.91
C THR A 301 22.62 -21.56 10.25
N ALA A 302 23.26 -22.72 10.19
CA ALA A 302 22.59 -24.02 10.42
C ALA A 302 22.19 -24.21 11.89
N ALA A 303 23.06 -23.79 12.82
CA ALA A 303 22.81 -23.91 14.25
C ALA A 303 21.64 -23.03 14.71
N ILE A 304 21.57 -21.78 14.22
CA ILE A 304 20.47 -20.86 14.50
C ILE A 304 19.15 -21.43 13.95
N ASN A 305 19.11 -21.84 12.67
CA ASN A 305 17.92 -22.44 12.09
C ASN A 305 17.44 -23.68 12.87
N THR A 306 18.37 -24.48 13.40
CA THR A 306 18.04 -25.64 14.25
C THR A 306 17.46 -25.20 15.60
N ALA A 307 18.06 -24.20 16.25
CA ALA A 307 17.58 -23.68 17.54
C ALA A 307 16.16 -23.12 17.46
N LEU A 308 15.85 -22.39 16.38
CA LEU A 308 14.54 -21.77 16.16
C LEU A 308 13.40 -22.77 15.96
N GLN A 309 13.72 -24.03 15.63
CA GLN A 309 12.73 -25.11 15.50
C GLN A 309 12.41 -25.81 16.83
N SER A 310 13.04 -25.41 17.94
CA SER A 310 12.91 -26.11 19.23
C SER A 310 11.55 -25.97 19.93
N GLY A 311 10.75 -24.97 19.55
CA GLY A 311 9.52 -24.61 20.27
C GLY A 311 9.73 -23.95 21.64
N LYS A 312 10.99 -23.71 22.04
CA LYS A 312 11.37 -22.95 23.23
C LYS A 312 11.62 -21.48 22.89
N ILE A 313 11.76 -20.64 23.91
CA ILE A 313 12.28 -19.28 23.74
C ILE A 313 13.78 -19.39 23.46
N VAL A 314 14.23 -18.96 22.29
CA VAL A 314 15.64 -19.04 21.92
C VAL A 314 16.36 -17.82 22.46
N PHE A 315 17.25 -18.05 23.42
CA PHE A 315 18.13 -17.06 24.00
C PHE A 315 19.42 -16.98 23.19
N PHE A 316 19.75 -15.78 22.71
CA PHE A 316 21.02 -15.45 22.07
C PHE A 316 21.89 -14.72 23.09
N PRO A 317 22.87 -15.38 23.73
CA PRO A 317 23.87 -14.68 24.51
C PRO A 317 24.58 -13.63 23.65
N ALA A 318 25.13 -12.60 24.29
CA ALA A 318 25.89 -11.56 23.60
C ALA A 318 26.98 -12.17 22.71
N GLY A 319 27.10 -11.66 21.50
CA GLY A 319 27.98 -12.24 20.49
C GLY A 319 27.65 -11.78 19.09
N VAL A 320 28.49 -12.20 18.14
CA VAL A 320 28.30 -11.92 16.72
C VAL A 320 28.15 -13.24 15.99
N TYR A 321 26.92 -13.51 15.55
CA TYR A 321 26.54 -14.73 14.87
C TYR A 321 26.58 -14.50 13.36
N LYS A 322 27.69 -14.88 12.76
CA LYS A 322 27.89 -14.74 11.31
C LYS A 322 27.00 -15.74 10.58
N VAL A 323 26.28 -15.28 9.57
CA VAL A 323 25.41 -16.12 8.73
C VAL A 323 25.75 -15.93 7.25
N THR A 324 25.80 -17.03 6.50
CA THR A 324 26.05 -17.02 5.04
C THR A 324 24.86 -17.50 4.24
N GLY A 325 23.70 -17.65 4.90
CA GLY A 325 22.42 -18.00 4.29
C GLY A 325 21.24 -17.48 5.12
N THR A 326 20.02 -17.72 4.64
CA THR A 326 18.79 -17.25 5.30
C THR A 326 18.57 -17.93 6.65
N ILE A 327 18.29 -17.12 7.66
CA ILE A 327 17.67 -17.52 8.93
C ILE A 327 16.15 -17.53 8.76
N ASN A 328 15.55 -18.70 8.93
CA ASN A 328 14.11 -18.89 8.86
C ASN A 328 13.55 -18.85 10.28
N VAL A 329 12.77 -17.83 10.60
CA VAL A 329 12.06 -17.71 11.88
C VAL A 329 10.66 -18.32 11.69
N PRO A 330 10.40 -19.53 12.19
CA PRO A 330 9.12 -20.19 11.99
C PRO A 330 8.02 -19.59 12.89
N VAL A 331 6.77 -19.80 12.51
CA VAL A 331 5.63 -19.52 13.39
C VAL A 331 5.79 -20.25 14.72
N GLY A 332 5.55 -19.55 15.82
CA GLY A 332 5.71 -20.01 17.20
C GLY A 332 7.06 -19.63 17.82
N ALA A 333 8.02 -19.14 17.03
CA ALA A 333 9.33 -18.74 17.53
C ALA A 333 9.27 -17.51 18.44
N ARG A 334 10.05 -17.55 19.52
CA ARG A 334 10.32 -16.42 20.41
C ARG A 334 11.83 -16.28 20.58
N ILE A 335 12.36 -15.10 20.33
CA ILE A 335 13.81 -14.82 20.29
C ILE A 335 14.12 -13.71 21.29
N VAL A 336 15.12 -13.92 22.14
CA VAL A 336 15.60 -12.93 23.11
C VAL A 336 17.12 -12.82 23.02
N GLY A 337 17.63 -11.63 22.74
CA GLY A 337 19.05 -11.34 22.82
C GLY A 337 19.50 -10.92 24.22
N GLU A 338 20.81 -10.71 24.38
CA GLU A 338 21.43 -10.28 25.64
C GLU A 338 22.25 -9.02 25.36
N SER A 339 21.60 -7.86 25.46
CA SER A 339 22.18 -6.55 25.21
C SER A 339 22.72 -6.35 23.78
N TRP A 340 23.77 -7.07 23.37
CA TRP A 340 24.48 -6.87 22.10
C TRP A 340 24.61 -8.18 21.30
N SER A 341 23.47 -8.83 21.04
CA SER A 341 23.39 -10.08 20.25
C SER A 341 23.16 -9.76 18.77
N GLN A 342 24.17 -9.99 17.93
CA GLN A 342 24.17 -9.57 16.53
C GLN A 342 24.04 -10.77 15.58
N ILE A 343 23.05 -10.78 14.68
CA ILE A 343 23.08 -11.66 13.50
C ILE A 343 23.69 -10.86 12.34
N MET A 344 24.81 -11.35 11.81
CA MET A 344 25.64 -10.64 10.82
C MET A 344 25.69 -11.40 9.49
N GLY A 345 24.97 -10.93 8.50
CA GLY A 345 24.97 -11.51 7.15
C GLY A 345 26.25 -11.18 6.37
N THR A 346 26.81 -12.17 5.67
CA THR A 346 27.99 -11.96 4.82
C THR A 346 28.14 -13.05 3.77
N GLY A 347 29.05 -12.83 2.82
CA GLY A 347 29.42 -13.80 1.79
C GLY A 347 28.59 -13.67 0.51
N SER A 348 28.95 -14.49 -0.49
CA SER A 348 28.43 -14.41 -1.86
C SER A 348 26.92 -14.61 -1.96
N TYR A 349 26.29 -15.28 -0.99
CA TYR A 349 24.83 -15.46 -0.94
C TYR A 349 24.08 -14.12 -0.90
N PHE A 350 24.67 -13.08 -0.29
CA PHE A 350 24.06 -11.76 -0.15
C PHE A 350 24.72 -10.68 -1.03
N ALA A 351 25.62 -11.04 -1.93
CA ALA A 351 26.42 -10.06 -2.68
C ALA A 351 25.71 -9.48 -3.91
N ASP A 352 24.72 -10.19 -4.45
CA ASP A 352 24.10 -9.89 -5.75
C ASP A 352 22.87 -8.98 -5.63
N ALA A 353 23.03 -7.70 -5.96
CA ALA A 353 21.94 -6.71 -5.98
C ALA A 353 20.85 -7.04 -7.01
N ASP A 354 21.19 -7.73 -8.11
CA ASP A 354 20.23 -8.12 -9.14
C ASP A 354 19.47 -9.40 -8.79
N ASN A 355 19.80 -10.03 -7.65
CA ASN A 355 19.12 -11.21 -7.14
C ASN A 355 19.08 -11.21 -5.61
N PRO A 356 18.40 -10.23 -5.00
CA PRO A 356 18.45 -9.99 -3.57
C PRO A 356 17.96 -11.21 -2.80
N LYS A 357 18.64 -11.51 -1.68
CA LYS A 357 18.36 -12.62 -0.78
C LYS A 357 18.03 -12.12 0.60
N VAL A 358 17.06 -12.80 1.22
CA VAL A 358 16.62 -12.52 2.58
C VAL A 358 17.62 -13.08 3.57
N MET A 359 18.11 -12.24 4.48
CA MET A 359 18.95 -12.66 5.60
C MET A 359 18.10 -13.25 6.72
N VAL A 360 17.07 -12.55 7.18
CA VAL A 360 16.12 -13.04 8.20
C VAL A 360 14.71 -13.05 7.64
N LYS A 361 14.17 -14.26 7.43
CA LYS A 361 12.82 -14.47 6.91
C LYS A 361 11.87 -14.80 8.07
N VAL A 362 11.00 -13.85 8.41
CA VAL A 362 10.07 -13.94 9.54
C VAL A 362 8.73 -14.49 9.07
N GLY A 363 8.53 -15.79 9.25
CA GLY A 363 7.44 -16.56 8.65
C GLY A 363 7.57 -16.69 7.13
N ASN A 364 6.75 -17.54 6.54
CA ASN A 364 6.53 -17.60 5.09
C ASN A 364 5.32 -16.73 4.69
N PRO A 365 5.23 -16.29 3.43
CA PRO A 365 4.03 -15.63 2.92
C PRO A 365 2.78 -16.47 3.20
N GLY A 366 1.77 -15.85 3.82
CA GLY A 366 0.51 -16.49 4.20
C GLY A 366 0.49 -17.11 5.60
N ASP A 367 1.65 -17.25 6.26
CA ASP A 367 1.71 -17.76 7.64
C ASP A 367 0.95 -16.84 8.60
N THR A 368 0.19 -17.43 9.52
CA THR A 368 -0.52 -16.72 10.60
C THR A 368 -0.15 -17.34 11.94
N GLY A 369 0.26 -16.53 12.93
CA GLY A 369 0.71 -17.08 14.20
C GLY A 369 1.33 -16.09 15.17
N VAL A 370 2.16 -16.61 16.07
CA VAL A 370 2.91 -15.85 17.06
C VAL A 370 4.38 -15.87 16.68
N ILE A 371 5.01 -14.70 16.56
CA ILE A 371 6.46 -14.54 16.49
C ILE A 371 6.85 -13.33 17.33
N GLU A 372 7.80 -13.52 18.24
CA GLU A 372 8.33 -12.44 19.10
C GLU A 372 9.85 -12.36 18.95
N ILE A 373 10.37 -11.17 18.68
CA ILE A 373 11.81 -10.91 18.56
C ILE A 373 12.16 -9.74 19.47
N GLN A 374 13.15 -9.92 20.35
CA GLN A 374 13.59 -8.82 21.21
C GLN A 374 15.09 -8.81 21.51
N ASP A 375 15.61 -7.61 21.77
CA ASP A 375 17.00 -7.36 22.19
C ASP A 375 18.06 -7.86 21.16
N MET A 376 17.73 -7.81 19.86
CA MET A 376 18.59 -8.29 18.78
C MET A 376 19.10 -7.15 17.89
N ILE A 377 20.31 -7.31 17.35
CA ILE A 377 20.83 -6.45 16.29
C ILE A 377 20.99 -7.27 15.01
N PHE A 378 20.51 -6.74 13.89
CA PHE A 378 20.69 -7.32 12.57
C PHE A 378 21.65 -6.44 11.76
N THR A 379 22.72 -7.02 11.23
CA THR A 379 23.79 -6.28 10.57
C THR A 379 24.38 -7.08 9.41
N THR A 380 25.34 -6.48 8.69
CA THR A 380 26.10 -7.15 7.64
C THR A 380 27.60 -6.94 7.82
N SER A 381 28.37 -7.88 7.28
CA SER A 381 29.79 -7.68 6.98
C SER A 381 29.94 -7.63 5.46
N GLY A 382 30.14 -6.42 4.94
CA GLY A 382 30.10 -6.10 3.51
C GLY A 382 31.30 -6.61 2.69
N PRO A 383 31.20 -6.54 1.35
CA PRO A 383 30.02 -6.10 0.58
C PRO A 383 28.87 -7.12 0.57
N THR A 384 27.63 -6.62 0.66
CA THR A 384 26.38 -7.43 0.74
C THR A 384 25.22 -6.74 0.02
N ALA A 385 25.48 -6.21 -1.17
CA ALA A 385 24.55 -5.37 -1.93
C ALA A 385 23.18 -6.03 -2.23
N GLY A 386 23.09 -7.36 -2.19
CA GLY A 386 21.88 -8.16 -2.38
C GLY A 386 21.11 -8.49 -1.10
N ALA A 387 21.53 -8.02 0.07
CA ALA A 387 20.87 -8.39 1.32
C ALA A 387 19.52 -7.67 1.50
N ILE A 388 18.44 -8.42 1.69
CA ILE A 388 17.23 -7.94 2.38
C ILE A 388 17.38 -8.37 3.83
N ILE A 389 17.65 -7.43 4.73
CA ILE A 389 18.06 -7.77 6.10
C ILE A 389 16.94 -8.52 6.83
N ILE A 390 15.72 -7.97 6.80
CA ILE A 390 14.54 -8.62 7.37
C ILE A 390 13.41 -8.59 6.34
N GLN A 391 12.86 -9.77 6.01
CA GLN A 391 11.56 -9.89 5.33
C GLN A 391 10.53 -10.42 6.31
N TRP A 392 9.51 -9.61 6.57
CA TRP A 392 8.43 -9.87 7.50
C TRP A 392 7.17 -10.34 6.77
N ASN A 393 6.85 -11.62 6.91
CA ASN A 393 5.74 -12.26 6.19
C ASN A 393 4.57 -12.67 7.08
N VAL A 394 4.86 -12.97 8.35
CA VAL A 394 3.87 -13.51 9.27
C VAL A 394 2.74 -12.52 9.54
N LYS A 395 1.51 -13.03 9.57
CA LYS A 395 0.34 -12.34 10.10
C LYS A 395 0.11 -12.77 11.55
N GLN A 396 -0.34 -11.85 12.37
CA GLN A 396 -0.67 -12.09 13.76
C GLN A 396 -1.88 -13.05 13.87
N SER A 397 -1.82 -13.98 14.82
CA SER A 397 -2.95 -14.85 15.20
C SER A 397 -3.79 -14.24 16.32
N THR A 398 -3.17 -13.42 17.17
CA THR A 398 -3.81 -12.57 18.18
C THR A 398 -3.21 -11.18 18.08
N GLN A 399 -3.91 -10.14 18.52
CA GLN A 399 -3.45 -8.76 18.33
C GLN A 399 -2.06 -8.53 18.98
N GLY A 400 -1.10 -8.02 18.20
CA GLY A 400 0.28 -7.83 18.63
C GLY A 400 1.11 -9.11 18.77
N SER A 401 0.66 -10.24 18.23
CA SER A 401 1.37 -11.53 18.38
C SER A 401 2.50 -11.75 17.38
N ALA A 402 2.55 -10.95 16.32
CA ALA A 402 3.67 -10.88 15.39
C ALA A 402 4.40 -9.56 15.66
N ALA A 403 5.49 -9.61 16.42
CA ALA A 403 6.02 -8.40 17.04
C ALA A 403 7.53 -8.40 17.30
N MET A 404 8.10 -7.19 17.36
CA MET A 404 9.52 -6.95 17.60
C MET A 404 9.74 -5.73 18.51
N TRP A 405 10.59 -5.87 19.51
CA TRP A 405 10.94 -4.82 20.49
C TRP A 405 12.46 -4.69 20.65
N ASP A 406 12.95 -3.47 20.89
CA ASP A 406 14.37 -3.22 21.22
C ASP A 406 15.32 -3.98 20.29
N SER A 407 14.95 -4.06 19.01
CA SER A 407 15.69 -4.81 18.02
C SER A 407 15.94 -3.93 16.82
N HIS A 408 17.20 -3.82 16.43
CA HIS A 408 17.67 -2.77 15.55
C HIS A 408 18.34 -3.37 14.32
N ILE A 409 18.23 -2.68 13.20
CA ILE A 409 18.99 -2.97 11.99
C ILE A 409 20.09 -1.91 11.91
N ARG A 410 21.35 -2.35 11.98
CA ARG A 410 22.51 -1.46 11.98
C ARG A 410 23.46 -1.88 10.86
N ILE A 411 23.55 -1.12 9.77
CA ILE A 411 24.37 -1.49 8.62
C ILE A 411 25.68 -0.70 8.60
N GLY A 412 26.76 -1.40 8.93
CA GLY A 412 28.11 -0.85 8.96
C GLY A 412 28.44 0.02 10.17
N GLY A 413 29.50 0.82 10.04
CA GLY A 413 29.94 1.77 11.07
C GLY A 413 30.52 1.14 12.33
N ALA A 414 30.85 -0.16 12.34
CA ALA A 414 31.27 -0.85 13.54
C ALA A 414 32.31 -1.95 13.28
N ALA A 415 32.99 -2.39 14.33
CA ALA A 415 33.93 -3.49 14.28
C ALA A 415 33.26 -4.77 13.74
N GLY A 416 33.95 -5.42 12.80
CA GLY A 416 33.49 -6.66 12.15
C GLY A 416 32.63 -6.47 10.91
N THR A 417 32.17 -5.25 10.59
CA THR A 417 31.29 -5.03 9.44
C THR A 417 32.03 -4.89 8.10
N ASN A 418 33.36 -4.70 8.10
CA ASN A 418 34.14 -4.32 6.92
C ASN A 418 33.53 -3.12 6.16
N LEU A 419 32.87 -2.23 6.90
CA LEU A 419 32.17 -1.05 6.42
C LEU A 419 32.44 0.11 7.40
N ARG A 420 33.71 0.29 7.74
CA ARG A 420 34.21 1.29 8.72
C ARG A 420 34.80 2.49 8.02
N ALA A 421 35.29 3.47 8.78
CA ALA A 421 35.98 4.64 8.22
C ALA A 421 37.20 4.28 7.35
N THR A 422 37.85 3.15 7.62
CA THR A 422 38.96 2.63 6.81
C THR A 422 38.52 1.99 5.49
N ASP A 423 37.28 1.51 5.43
CA ASP A 423 36.76 0.73 4.29
C ASP A 423 35.90 1.63 3.38
N CYS A 424 35.10 2.50 4.00
CA CYS A 424 34.08 3.35 3.38
C CYS A 424 34.26 4.83 3.74
N PRO A 425 35.44 5.43 3.48
CA PRO A 425 35.67 6.85 3.77
C PRO A 425 34.75 7.74 2.94
N LYS A 426 34.29 8.84 3.54
CA LYS A 426 33.54 9.88 2.82
C LYS A 426 34.39 10.68 1.83
N LEU A 427 33.75 11.38 0.90
CA LEU A 427 34.36 12.40 0.03
C LEU A 427 35.53 11.88 -0.83
N THR A 428 35.44 10.63 -1.29
CA THR A 428 36.48 10.02 -2.15
C THR A 428 36.45 10.50 -3.59
N GLY A 429 35.37 11.18 -4.00
CA GLY A 429 35.14 11.64 -5.38
C GLY A 429 34.64 10.54 -6.33
N SER A 430 34.40 9.33 -5.85
CA SER A 430 33.85 8.21 -6.62
C SER A 430 33.06 7.25 -5.74
N ILE A 431 32.03 6.61 -6.28
CA ILE A 431 31.26 5.60 -5.54
C ILE A 431 32.14 4.38 -5.26
N ASN A 432 32.32 4.02 -3.97
CA ASN A 432 32.93 2.75 -3.61
C ASN A 432 31.88 1.62 -3.66
N MET A 433 31.98 0.77 -4.68
CA MET A 433 31.02 -0.33 -4.88
C MET A 433 31.09 -1.41 -3.80
N ASP A 434 32.20 -1.51 -3.07
CA ASP A 434 32.36 -2.42 -1.93
C ASP A 434 31.59 -1.92 -0.67
N CYS A 435 31.18 -0.65 -0.66
CA CYS A 435 30.36 -0.07 0.41
C CYS A 435 28.85 -0.23 0.16
N ARG A 436 28.44 -0.98 -0.87
CA ARG A 436 27.05 -1.40 -1.04
C ARG A 436 26.73 -2.54 -0.09
N ALA A 437 25.92 -2.23 0.92
CA ALA A 437 25.79 -3.05 2.11
C ALA A 437 24.44 -3.78 2.24
N ALA A 438 23.39 -3.34 1.55
CA ALA A 438 22.11 -4.04 1.50
C ALA A 438 21.20 -3.51 0.37
N SER A 439 20.30 -4.35 -0.13
CA SER A 439 19.21 -3.91 -1.01
C SER A 439 18.05 -3.28 -0.24
N MET A 440 17.79 -3.75 0.99
CA MET A 440 16.69 -3.27 1.83
C MET A 440 16.91 -3.61 3.30
N LEU A 441 16.56 -2.69 4.22
CA LEU A 441 16.60 -2.96 5.66
C LEU A 441 15.41 -3.83 6.10
N LEU A 442 14.17 -3.39 5.84
CA LEU A 442 12.97 -4.09 6.31
C LEU A 442 11.88 -4.13 5.25
N HIS A 443 11.37 -5.32 4.96
CA HIS A 443 10.23 -5.54 4.07
C HIS A 443 9.03 -6.12 4.82
N ILE A 444 8.00 -5.33 5.08
CA ILE A 444 6.73 -5.77 5.65
C ILE A 444 5.77 -6.11 4.49
N THR A 445 5.61 -7.40 4.21
CA THR A 445 4.95 -7.85 2.97
C THR A 445 3.42 -7.79 3.05
N LYS A 446 2.76 -7.86 1.89
CA LYS A 446 1.32 -7.63 1.70
C LYS A 446 0.37 -8.39 2.64
N GLN A 447 0.68 -9.65 2.95
CA GLN A 447 -0.18 -10.51 3.78
C GLN A 447 0.16 -10.47 5.27
N SER A 448 1.26 -9.80 5.64
CA SER A 448 1.77 -9.77 7.00
C SER A 448 1.06 -8.74 7.88
N SER A 449 1.28 -8.80 9.19
CA SER A 449 0.96 -7.72 10.15
C SER A 449 2.15 -7.58 11.09
N ALA A 450 2.42 -6.38 11.61
CA ALA A 450 3.56 -6.19 12.49
C ALA A 450 3.26 -5.23 13.66
N TYR A 451 3.73 -5.58 14.85
CA TYR A 451 3.88 -4.64 15.96
C TYR A 451 5.36 -4.41 16.19
N LEU A 452 5.86 -3.22 15.83
CA LEU A 452 7.27 -2.87 15.94
C LEU A 452 7.39 -1.71 16.92
N GLU A 453 8.21 -1.87 17.96
CA GLU A 453 8.43 -0.85 18.97
C GLU A 453 9.91 -0.69 19.27
N ASN A 454 10.38 0.56 19.30
CA ASN A 454 11.80 0.88 19.46
C ASN A 454 12.70 0.13 18.46
N VAL A 455 12.32 0.20 17.18
CA VAL A 455 13.06 -0.40 16.06
C VAL A 455 13.78 0.72 15.30
N TRP A 456 15.10 0.62 15.22
CA TRP A 456 15.94 1.59 14.50
C TRP A 456 16.56 0.89 13.30
N ALA A 457 16.24 1.37 12.10
CA ALA A 457 16.78 0.89 10.84
C ALA A 457 17.81 1.90 10.31
N TRP A 458 19.04 1.75 10.77
CA TRP A 458 20.12 2.70 10.57
C TRP A 458 21.16 2.19 9.59
N VAL A 459 21.41 2.98 8.55
CA VAL A 459 22.60 2.84 7.70
C VAL A 459 23.65 3.78 8.27
N ALA A 460 24.85 3.27 8.57
CA ALA A 460 25.79 4.04 9.34
C ALA A 460 26.28 5.29 8.58
N ASP A 461 26.03 6.46 9.16
CA ASP A 461 26.56 7.75 8.70
C ASP A 461 27.94 8.05 9.30
N HIS A 462 28.33 7.35 10.38
CA HIS A 462 29.65 7.43 11.02
C HIS A 462 30.10 6.10 11.66
N ASP A 463 31.40 5.98 11.92
CA ASP A 463 32.00 4.84 12.64
C ASP A 463 31.86 5.00 14.16
N VAL A 464 31.01 4.19 14.79
CA VAL A 464 30.68 4.29 16.23
C VAL A 464 31.73 3.65 17.15
N ASP A 465 32.68 2.89 16.59
CA ASP A 465 33.70 2.18 17.36
C ASP A 465 35.06 2.92 17.36
N ILE A 466 35.10 4.16 16.88
CA ILE A 466 36.26 5.07 17.03
C ILE A 466 35.86 6.35 17.76
N LEU A 467 36.81 6.93 18.50
CA LEU A 467 36.57 8.14 19.30
C LEU A 467 36.16 9.34 18.46
N ASP A 468 36.74 9.49 17.27
CA ASP A 468 36.48 10.63 16.38
C ASP A 468 35.10 10.57 15.71
N GLN A 469 34.40 9.42 15.80
CA GLN A 469 33.12 9.16 15.12
C GLN A 469 33.13 9.65 13.67
N THR A 470 34.16 9.25 12.92
CA THR A 470 34.37 9.73 11.56
C THR A 470 33.20 9.33 10.68
N GLN A 471 32.64 10.30 9.95
CA GLN A 471 31.57 10.07 8.98
C GLN A 471 32.02 9.20 7.79
N ILE A 472 31.12 8.38 7.26
CA ILE A 472 31.40 7.33 6.27
C ILE A 472 30.30 7.23 5.19
N ASP A 473 30.67 6.70 4.02
CA ASP A 473 29.75 6.48 2.89
C ASP A 473 29.32 5.01 2.81
N ILE A 474 28.14 4.68 3.32
CA ILE A 474 27.54 3.35 3.17
C ILE A 474 26.28 3.44 2.32
N TYR A 475 26.17 2.54 1.34
CA TYR A 475 25.04 2.53 0.42
C TYR A 475 24.10 1.36 0.76
N VAL A 476 22.88 1.69 1.16
CA VAL A 476 21.73 0.77 1.19
C VAL A 476 20.61 1.36 0.35
N ALA A 477 19.99 0.58 -0.53
CA ALA A 477 19.01 1.15 -1.46
C ALA A 477 17.76 1.64 -0.73
N ARG A 478 17.18 0.81 0.15
CA ARG A 478 15.84 1.01 0.72
C ARG A 478 15.86 0.85 2.24
N GLY A 479 15.18 1.73 2.95
CA GLY A 479 14.96 1.59 4.39
C GLY A 479 13.87 0.55 4.67
N VAL A 480 12.67 1.04 4.98
CA VAL A 480 11.49 0.23 5.33
C VAL A 480 10.44 0.31 4.22
N LEU A 481 10.15 -0.84 3.59
CA LEU A 481 9.03 -1.00 2.66
C LEU A 481 7.86 -1.69 3.35
N ILE A 482 6.67 -1.10 3.26
CA ILE A 482 5.42 -1.59 3.85
C ILE A 482 4.39 -1.76 2.74
N GLU A 483 3.96 -2.99 2.53
CA GLU A 483 2.87 -3.34 1.60
C GLU A 483 1.69 -3.99 2.34
N SER A 484 1.83 -4.20 3.65
CA SER A 484 0.83 -4.87 4.48
C SER A 484 -0.55 -4.24 4.33
N LYS A 485 -1.54 -5.11 4.16
CA LYS A 485 -2.97 -4.77 4.24
C LYS A 485 -3.57 -5.01 5.62
N ALA A 486 -2.85 -5.68 6.51
CA ALA A 486 -3.29 -6.00 7.86
C ALA A 486 -2.75 -4.98 8.88
N PRO A 487 -3.28 -4.95 10.12
CA PRO A 487 -2.86 -3.96 11.11
C PRO A 487 -1.36 -3.96 11.34
N THR A 488 -0.74 -2.79 11.17
CA THR A 488 0.69 -2.57 11.41
C THR A 488 0.89 -1.37 12.32
N TRP A 489 1.65 -1.55 13.40
CA TRP A 489 1.99 -0.49 14.36
C TRP A 489 3.50 -0.28 14.40
N LEU A 490 3.91 0.98 14.22
CA LEU A 490 5.28 1.43 14.36
C LEU A 490 5.35 2.42 15.52
N TRP A 491 5.79 1.97 16.68
CA TRP A 491 5.92 2.78 17.90
C TRP A 491 7.37 3.25 18.08
N GLY A 492 7.59 4.55 17.86
CA GLY A 492 8.91 5.20 17.97
C GLY A 492 10.00 4.52 17.14
N THR A 493 9.68 4.20 15.89
CA THR A 493 10.65 3.62 14.96
C THR A 493 11.39 4.71 14.20
N ALA A 494 12.63 4.45 13.83
CA ALA A 494 13.42 5.33 12.96
C ALA A 494 13.99 4.57 11.77
N SER A 495 14.10 5.22 10.61
CA SER A 495 14.80 4.71 9.44
C SER A 495 15.64 5.81 8.82
N GLU A 496 16.93 5.58 8.64
CA GLU A 496 17.87 6.66 8.31
C GLU A 496 18.90 6.25 7.27
N HIS A 497 19.27 7.24 6.45
CA HIS A 497 20.39 7.23 5.51
C HIS A 497 20.34 6.17 4.39
N SER A 498 19.16 5.63 4.09
CA SER A 498 18.96 4.82 2.87
C SER A 498 18.92 5.71 1.61
N THR A 499 19.37 5.19 0.47
CA THR A 499 19.61 5.95 -0.76
C THR A 499 18.32 6.42 -1.43
N LEU A 500 17.29 5.57 -1.50
CA LEU A 500 16.05 5.83 -2.26
C LEU A 500 14.96 6.41 -1.36
N TYR A 501 14.72 5.77 -0.21
CA TYR A 501 13.76 6.21 0.78
C TYR A 501 14.02 5.61 2.15
N GLN A 502 13.56 6.30 3.18
CA GLN A 502 13.58 5.81 4.56
C GLN A 502 12.32 4.97 4.85
N TYR A 503 11.12 5.51 4.57
CA TYR A 503 9.86 4.75 4.61
C TYR A 503 9.11 4.83 3.27
N GLN A 504 8.61 3.69 2.81
CA GLN A 504 7.67 3.62 1.70
C GLN A 504 6.49 2.72 2.05
N LEU A 505 5.29 3.27 1.94
CA LEU A 505 4.03 2.54 1.97
C LEU A 505 3.55 2.40 0.54
N SER A 506 3.50 1.16 0.03
CA SER A 506 3.09 0.88 -1.35
C SER A 506 1.92 -0.07 -1.37
N GLY A 507 0.75 0.41 -1.78
CA GLY A 507 -0.44 -0.40 -1.69
C GLY A 507 -0.70 -0.85 -0.25
N ALA A 508 -0.35 -0.07 0.79
CA ALA A 508 -0.53 -0.48 2.18
C ALA A 508 -1.92 -0.08 2.72
N SER A 509 -2.39 -0.74 3.77
CA SER A 509 -3.54 -0.24 4.53
C SER A 509 -3.55 -0.67 5.98
N ASN A 510 -4.22 0.10 6.84
CA ASN A 510 -4.29 -0.13 8.29
C ASN A 510 -2.91 0.01 8.95
N VAL A 511 -2.25 1.14 8.73
CA VAL A 511 -0.92 1.42 9.28
C VAL A 511 -0.99 2.57 10.28
N PHE A 512 -0.48 2.32 11.49
CA PHE A 512 -0.22 3.33 12.50
C PHE A 512 1.29 3.58 12.64
N MET A 513 1.68 4.85 12.71
CA MET A 513 3.07 5.31 12.87
C MET A 513 3.11 6.36 13.99
N GLY A 514 3.86 6.14 15.07
CA GLY A 514 3.81 7.04 16.22
C GLY A 514 4.98 6.93 17.20
N LEU A 515 5.90 7.89 17.29
CA LEU A 515 6.32 8.74 16.18
C LEU A 515 7.19 7.96 15.19
N VAL A 516 7.46 8.56 14.04
CA VAL A 516 8.51 8.09 13.13
C VAL A 516 9.53 9.19 12.83
N GLN A 517 10.78 8.79 12.69
CA GLN A 517 11.90 9.70 12.47
C GLN A 517 12.79 9.24 11.30
N THR A 518 13.36 10.20 10.58
CA THR A 518 14.23 9.94 9.42
C THR A 518 15.32 10.98 9.22
N GLU A 519 16.44 10.54 8.64
CA GLU A 519 17.46 11.41 8.03
C GLU A 519 17.83 10.95 6.63
N SER A 520 18.06 11.90 5.72
CA SER A 520 18.68 11.64 4.42
C SER A 520 20.17 11.30 4.58
N PRO A 521 20.76 10.47 3.70
CA PRO A 521 22.19 10.15 3.78
C PRO A 521 23.05 11.39 3.51
N TYR A 522 24.10 11.57 4.30
CA TYR A 522 24.88 12.81 4.34
C TYR A 522 25.70 13.07 3.07
N TYR A 523 26.02 12.00 2.34
CA TYR A 523 26.73 12.06 1.07
C TYR A 523 25.87 12.60 -0.07
N GLN A 524 24.53 12.47 -0.03
CA GLN A 524 23.69 12.96 -1.12
C GLN A 524 23.80 14.49 -1.24
N PRO A 525 23.90 15.03 -2.46
CA PRO A 525 23.64 14.40 -3.77
C PRO A 525 24.85 13.73 -4.46
N SER A 526 25.92 13.38 -3.73
CA SER A 526 27.09 12.70 -4.28
C SER A 526 27.16 11.23 -3.80
N PRO A 527 26.55 10.27 -4.51
CA PRO A 527 25.84 10.41 -5.79
C PRO A 527 24.35 10.74 -5.65
N LEU A 528 23.73 11.19 -6.75
CA LEU A 528 22.30 11.46 -6.86
C LEU A 528 21.52 10.13 -6.78
N GLY A 529 20.33 10.15 -6.17
CA GLY A 529 19.39 9.04 -6.32
C GLY A 529 19.04 8.83 -7.81
N PRO A 530 18.97 7.58 -8.31
CA PRO A 530 18.98 6.30 -7.58
C PRO A 530 20.37 5.66 -7.40
N LEU A 531 21.47 6.30 -7.82
CA LEU A 531 22.80 5.68 -7.77
C LEU A 531 23.22 5.38 -6.33
N PRO A 532 23.94 4.26 -6.08
CA PRO A 532 24.54 3.32 -7.04
C PRO A 532 23.65 2.14 -7.47
N TRP A 533 22.32 2.29 -7.44
CA TRP A 533 21.35 1.23 -7.72
C TRP A 533 20.82 1.29 -9.16
N SER A 534 20.53 0.13 -9.74
CA SER A 534 20.06 0.01 -11.14
C SER A 534 18.56 -0.23 -11.17
N ILE A 535 17.78 0.84 -11.12
CA ILE A 535 16.31 0.77 -11.09
C ILE A 535 15.66 0.39 -12.44
N SER A 536 16.39 0.45 -13.55
CA SER A 536 15.86 0.25 -14.90
C SER A 536 16.11 -1.14 -15.48
N ASP A 537 16.99 -1.93 -14.89
CA ASP A 537 17.36 -3.29 -15.30
C ASP A 537 17.76 -4.09 -14.04
N GLY A 538 17.28 -5.33 -13.87
CA GLY A 538 17.65 -6.23 -12.75
C GLY A 538 16.55 -6.47 -11.70
N ALA A 539 16.88 -7.03 -10.52
CA ALA A 539 15.88 -7.24 -9.45
C ALA A 539 15.40 -5.95 -8.76
N ASP A 540 16.11 -4.85 -8.91
CA ASP A 540 15.61 -3.53 -8.51
C ASP A 540 14.36 -3.13 -9.34
N ALA A 541 14.14 -3.72 -10.53
CA ALA A 541 12.88 -3.63 -11.27
C ALA A 541 11.72 -4.46 -10.65
N LYS A 542 11.97 -5.27 -9.61
CA LYS A 542 10.92 -6.03 -8.89
C LYS A 542 10.18 -5.17 -7.87
N PHE A 543 10.83 -4.14 -7.32
CA PHE A 543 10.20 -3.17 -6.44
C PHE A 543 9.63 -2.03 -7.29
N ILE A 544 8.51 -2.34 -7.97
CA ILE A 544 7.94 -1.54 -9.06
C ILE A 544 7.68 -0.07 -8.70
N ASP A 545 7.48 0.22 -7.42
CA ASP A 545 7.16 1.56 -6.93
C ASP A 545 8.38 2.36 -6.47
N ASP A 546 9.60 1.86 -6.66
CA ASP A 546 10.80 2.60 -6.28
C ASP A 546 10.91 3.97 -6.97
N PRO A 547 11.45 5.00 -6.27
CA PRO A 547 11.58 6.32 -6.84
C PRO A 547 12.69 6.30 -7.90
N THR A 548 12.32 6.66 -9.13
CA THR A 548 13.29 6.72 -10.22
C THR A 548 14.10 8.01 -10.27
N PHE A 549 13.60 9.05 -9.57
CA PHE A 549 14.11 10.43 -9.60
C PHE A 549 14.18 11.06 -11.01
N THR A 550 13.57 10.43 -12.03
CA THR A 550 13.55 10.96 -13.40
C THR A 550 12.71 12.23 -13.52
N ASP A 551 11.81 12.47 -12.58
CA ASP A 551 11.02 13.69 -12.46
C ASP A 551 11.84 14.91 -12.00
N CYS A 552 13.03 14.69 -11.42
CA CYS A 552 13.97 15.77 -11.11
C CYS A 552 14.74 16.27 -12.34
N ILE A 553 14.90 15.42 -13.35
CA ILE A 553 15.69 15.72 -14.56
C ILE A 553 14.94 16.69 -15.49
N SER A 554 13.61 16.67 -15.46
CA SER A 554 12.76 17.50 -16.34
C SER A 554 12.43 18.89 -15.76
N ALA A 555 12.84 19.20 -14.53
CA ALA A 555 12.50 20.45 -13.83
C ALA A 555 13.58 21.58 -13.92
N ASP A 556 14.72 21.29 -14.56
CA ASP A 556 15.75 22.24 -15.07
C ASP A 556 16.26 23.38 -14.15
N THR A 557 16.39 23.22 -12.82
CA THR A 557 17.33 24.07 -12.03
C THR A 557 17.90 23.51 -10.71
N ASP A 558 17.44 22.39 -10.14
CA ASP A 558 17.93 21.95 -8.81
C ASP A 558 17.98 20.42 -8.60
N ILE A 559 18.59 19.71 -9.56
CA ILE A 559 18.71 18.24 -9.51
C ILE A 559 19.41 17.73 -8.25
N ASP A 560 20.40 18.49 -7.77
CA ASP A 560 21.22 18.24 -6.59
C ASP A 560 20.43 18.25 -5.27
N ARG A 561 19.21 18.81 -5.26
CA ARG A 561 18.33 18.84 -4.09
C ARG A 561 17.08 18.00 -4.26
N CYS A 562 16.70 17.76 -5.51
CA CYS A 562 15.52 16.99 -5.85
C CYS A 562 15.76 15.48 -5.80
N ALA A 563 16.93 15.01 -6.28
CA ALA A 563 17.27 13.60 -6.36
C ALA A 563 17.97 13.09 -5.08
N VAL A 564 17.32 13.35 -3.95
CA VAL A 564 17.75 12.97 -2.60
C VAL A 564 16.68 12.05 -1.99
N SER A 565 17.08 11.12 -1.12
CA SER A 565 16.23 10.08 -0.55
C SER A 565 14.93 10.63 0.04
N TRP A 566 13.80 9.99 -0.22
CA TRP A 566 12.54 10.38 0.40
C TRP A 566 12.49 10.00 1.89
N ALA A 567 11.95 10.86 2.74
CA ALA A 567 11.69 10.48 4.13
C ALA A 567 10.51 9.51 4.23
N LEU A 568 9.39 9.88 3.59
CA LEU A 568 8.18 9.07 3.57
C LEU A 568 7.49 9.13 2.21
N ARG A 569 7.19 7.98 1.63
CA ARG A 569 6.35 7.87 0.43
C ARG A 569 5.09 7.08 0.77
N ILE A 570 3.93 7.62 0.46
CA ILE A 570 2.62 6.97 0.63
C ILE A 570 1.97 6.86 -0.75
N LEU A 571 1.98 5.65 -1.30
CA LEU A 571 1.60 5.35 -2.68
C LEU A 571 0.45 4.35 -2.68
N ASP A 572 -0.64 4.66 -3.36
CA ASP A 572 -1.80 3.77 -3.52
C ASP A 572 -2.29 3.16 -2.18
N SER A 573 -2.19 3.92 -1.09
CA SER A 573 -2.38 3.41 0.27
C SER A 573 -3.60 4.03 0.94
N SER A 574 -4.21 3.31 1.88
CA SER A 574 -5.40 3.78 2.59
C SER A 574 -5.34 3.56 4.09
N ASP A 575 -6.08 4.34 4.87
CA ASP A 575 -6.20 4.16 6.32
C ASP A 575 -4.81 4.24 7.01
N ILE A 576 -4.12 5.37 6.77
CA ILE A 576 -2.76 5.65 7.23
C ILE A 576 -2.80 6.73 8.31
N TYR A 577 -2.27 6.42 9.49
CA TYR A 577 -2.32 7.28 10.66
C TYR A 577 -0.91 7.50 11.19
N ALA A 578 -0.34 8.68 10.95
CA ALA A 578 0.98 9.04 11.45
C ALA A 578 0.88 10.20 12.45
N TYR A 579 1.33 9.96 13.68
CA TYR A 579 1.24 10.87 14.82
C TYR A 579 2.62 11.14 15.41
N GLY A 580 3.11 12.36 15.21
CA GLY A 580 4.51 12.71 15.47
C GLY A 580 5.38 12.23 14.31
N ILE A 581 5.89 13.19 13.56
CA ILE A 581 6.69 12.94 12.36
C ILE A 581 7.92 13.85 12.44
N GLY A 582 9.11 13.27 12.51
CA GLY A 582 10.38 14.00 12.63
C GLY A 582 11.33 13.72 11.47
N PHE A 583 11.30 14.50 10.40
CA PHE A 583 12.06 14.19 9.17
C PHE A 583 13.08 15.27 8.83
N TYR A 584 14.37 14.90 8.74
CA TYR A 584 15.47 15.87 8.68
C TYR A 584 16.38 15.64 7.46
N SER A 585 16.86 16.75 6.91
CA SER A 585 17.91 16.78 5.89
C SER A 585 18.96 17.79 6.31
N TRP A 586 20.17 17.31 6.60
CA TRP A 586 21.22 18.12 7.23
C TRP A 586 22.33 18.56 6.30
N PHE A 587 22.50 17.86 5.17
CA PHE A 587 23.70 17.97 4.38
C PHE A 587 23.39 18.02 2.88
N GLN A 588 24.30 18.68 2.16
CA GLN A 588 24.57 18.47 0.75
C GLN A 588 26.05 18.14 0.64
N ASP A 589 26.39 16.89 0.30
CA ASP A 589 27.78 16.45 0.19
C ASP A 589 28.59 16.80 1.45
N TYR A 590 28.08 16.40 2.62
CA TYR A 590 28.65 16.70 3.94
C TYR A 590 28.73 18.19 4.34
N SER A 591 28.26 19.11 3.51
CA SER A 591 28.15 20.53 3.85
C SER A 591 26.80 20.84 4.50
N GLN A 592 26.83 21.52 5.65
CA GLN A 592 25.62 22.05 6.31
C GLN A 592 25.27 23.48 5.89
N ALA A 593 25.91 24.02 4.84
CA ALA A 593 25.62 25.38 4.37
C ALA A 593 24.15 25.60 3.96
N CYS A 594 23.45 24.52 3.61
CA CYS A 594 22.04 24.48 3.28
C CYS A 594 21.09 24.55 4.49
N VAL A 595 21.54 24.17 5.68
CA VAL A 595 20.70 24.09 6.90
C VAL A 595 20.11 25.44 7.30
N PRO A 596 20.88 26.55 7.39
CA PRO A 596 20.30 27.86 7.71
C PRO A 596 19.40 28.42 6.59
N LEU A 597 19.46 27.85 5.38
CA LEU A 597 18.66 28.24 4.23
C LEU A 597 17.43 27.34 4.04
N GLU A 598 17.29 26.29 4.86
CA GLU A 598 16.20 25.31 4.79
C GLU A 598 16.07 24.64 3.41
N ASN A 599 17.20 24.44 2.72
CA ASN A 599 17.23 23.95 1.35
C ASN A 599 18.28 22.85 1.14
N CYS A 600 18.49 21.97 2.11
CA CYS A 600 19.34 20.78 1.94
C CYS A 600 18.72 19.80 0.93
N GLN A 601 17.39 19.72 0.91
CA GLN A 601 16.64 18.86 0.02
C GLN A 601 15.33 19.53 -0.42
N THR A 602 14.91 19.32 -1.66
CA THR A 602 13.69 19.95 -2.18
C THR A 602 12.43 19.37 -1.53
N ARG A 603 12.37 18.06 -1.31
CA ARG A 603 11.12 17.33 -1.00
C ARG A 603 11.33 16.17 -0.01
N LEU A 604 10.49 16.07 1.03
CA LEU A 604 10.61 15.01 2.06
C LEU A 604 9.47 13.97 2.05
N ILE A 605 8.22 14.40 2.00
CA ILE A 605 7.05 13.51 2.08
C ILE A 605 6.32 13.50 0.74
N GLN A 606 6.22 12.33 0.11
CA GLN A 606 5.41 12.14 -1.09
C GLN A 606 4.10 11.45 -0.75
N THR A 607 2.99 11.97 -1.28
CA THR A 607 1.71 11.24 -1.30
C THR A 607 1.21 11.13 -2.73
N ALA A 608 0.82 9.93 -3.17
CA ALA A 608 0.20 9.72 -4.46
C ALA A 608 -0.90 8.65 -4.34
N PHE A 609 -2.05 8.90 -4.98
CA PHE A 609 -3.14 7.93 -5.11
C PHE A 609 -3.64 7.34 -3.79
N SER A 610 -3.50 8.09 -2.70
CA SER A 610 -3.77 7.60 -1.35
C SER A 610 -4.98 8.31 -0.75
N GLU A 611 -5.66 7.65 0.17
CA GLU A 611 -6.86 8.17 0.84
C GLU A 611 -6.91 7.80 2.31
N LYS A 612 -7.72 8.53 3.08
CA LYS A 612 -7.78 8.42 4.54
C LYS A 612 -6.37 8.48 5.16
N VAL A 613 -5.58 9.44 4.71
CA VAL A 613 -4.23 9.72 5.22
C VAL A 613 -4.30 10.85 6.23
N PHE A 614 -3.79 10.60 7.43
CA PHE A 614 -3.77 11.53 8.53
C PHE A 614 -2.34 11.69 9.05
N LEU A 615 -1.75 12.87 8.82
CA LEU A 615 -0.40 13.21 9.29
C LEU A 615 -0.49 14.31 10.35
N TYR A 616 -0.17 14.00 11.60
CA TYR A 616 -0.22 14.93 12.72
C TYR A 616 1.18 15.17 13.31
N GLY A 617 1.45 16.40 13.74
CA GLY A 617 2.67 16.75 14.47
C GLY A 617 3.93 16.60 13.62
N ILE A 618 3.91 17.12 12.40
CA ILE A 618 5.05 17.13 11.49
C ILE A 618 6.06 18.17 11.96
N ALA A 619 7.31 17.75 12.10
CA ALA A 619 8.47 18.59 12.34
C ALA A 619 9.57 18.22 11.33
N THR A 620 10.03 19.17 10.53
CA THR A 620 11.09 18.93 9.53
C THR A 620 12.21 19.96 9.59
N LYS A 621 13.35 19.61 8.98
CA LYS A 621 14.51 20.49 8.89
C LYS A 621 15.23 20.34 7.54
N GLY A 622 15.69 21.45 6.99
CA GLY A 622 16.51 21.49 5.79
C GLY A 622 15.77 21.17 4.50
N THR A 623 14.45 21.38 4.45
CA THR A 623 13.65 21.10 3.25
C THR A 623 12.78 22.26 2.79
N GLN A 624 12.57 22.36 1.47
CA GLN A 624 11.70 23.38 0.87
C GLN A 624 10.23 22.94 0.85
N GLU A 625 9.95 21.71 0.42
CA GLU A 625 8.62 21.10 0.40
C GLU A 625 8.54 20.01 1.47
N VAL A 626 7.83 20.32 2.56
CA VAL A 626 7.57 19.41 3.67
C VAL A 626 6.73 18.22 3.18
N VAL A 627 5.64 18.53 2.46
CA VAL A 627 4.79 17.54 1.79
C VAL A 627 4.62 17.93 0.33
N SER A 628 4.95 17.01 -0.56
CA SER A 628 4.87 17.12 -2.02
C SER A 628 3.78 16.17 -2.55
N PRO A 629 2.49 16.54 -2.41
CA PRO A 629 1.39 15.69 -2.86
C PRO A 629 1.25 15.67 -4.38
N THR A 630 0.94 14.50 -4.92
CA THR A 630 0.60 14.32 -6.34
C THR A 630 -0.91 14.30 -6.50
N GLY A 631 -1.48 15.26 -7.23
CA GLY A 631 -2.91 15.31 -7.51
C GLY A 631 -3.41 16.69 -7.95
N SER A 632 -4.58 16.74 -8.59
CA SER A 632 -5.21 18.02 -8.97
C SER A 632 -5.68 18.78 -7.74
N ASN A 633 -5.35 20.08 -7.65
CA ASN A 633 -5.70 21.01 -6.56
C ASN A 633 -5.01 20.77 -5.21
N LEU A 634 -4.08 19.81 -5.12
CA LEU A 634 -3.17 19.69 -3.99
C LEU A 634 -1.96 20.59 -4.23
N VAL A 635 -1.57 21.33 -3.20
CA VAL A 635 -0.41 22.23 -3.23
C VAL A 635 0.62 21.69 -2.25
N ALA A 636 1.90 21.85 -2.58
CA ALA A 636 2.97 21.49 -1.66
C ALA A 636 2.87 22.31 -0.37
N ALA A 637 3.04 21.65 0.77
CA ALA A 637 3.21 22.33 2.04
C ALA A 637 4.67 22.79 2.14
N ILE A 638 4.92 24.08 1.97
CA ILE A 638 6.27 24.63 1.88
C ILE A 638 6.80 25.08 3.23
N GLN A 639 8.11 24.99 3.43
CA GLN A 639 8.75 25.39 4.67
C GLN A 639 8.53 26.85 5.04
N GLN A 640 8.55 27.75 4.05
CA GLN A 640 8.43 29.19 4.28
C GLN A 640 7.14 29.57 5.03
N ASP A 641 6.05 28.84 4.81
CA ASP A 641 4.75 29.06 5.45
C ASP A 641 4.63 28.42 6.84
N ASN A 642 5.59 27.57 7.20
CA ASN A 642 5.50 26.63 8.33
C ASN A 642 6.71 26.69 9.28
N GLN A 643 7.66 27.61 9.09
CA GLN A 643 8.80 27.73 10.02
C GLN A 643 8.31 28.05 11.44
N ASN A 644 8.71 27.22 12.41
CA ASN A 644 8.38 27.39 13.82
C ASN A 644 9.61 27.14 14.71
N GLY A 645 10.36 28.22 14.99
CA GLY A 645 11.60 28.12 15.76
C GLY A 645 12.71 27.47 14.95
N TYR A 646 13.32 26.40 15.47
CA TYR A 646 14.43 25.72 14.81
C TYR A 646 13.99 24.83 13.65
N THR A 647 12.78 24.27 13.71
CA THR A 647 12.22 23.37 12.71
C THR A 647 11.07 24.03 11.97
N THR A 648 10.67 23.39 10.87
CA THR A 648 9.38 23.61 10.23
C THR A 648 8.35 22.76 10.95
N SER A 649 7.17 23.29 11.29
CA SER A 649 6.16 22.50 12.00
C SER A 649 4.74 22.68 11.48
N ILE A 650 4.07 21.55 11.20
CA ILE A 650 2.68 21.46 10.76
C ILE A 650 1.91 20.63 11.78
N ALA A 651 0.86 21.19 12.37
CA ALA A 651 0.09 20.49 13.39
C ALA A 651 -0.74 19.35 12.77
N ALA A 652 -1.34 19.57 11.60
CA ALA A 652 -2.01 18.51 10.83
C ALA A 652 -1.96 18.75 9.32
N TRP A 653 -1.68 17.69 8.56
CA TRP A 653 -1.84 17.63 7.11
C TRP A 653 -2.81 16.49 6.77
N ILE A 654 -4.03 16.86 6.37
CA ILE A 654 -5.18 15.96 6.18
C ILE A 654 -6.02 16.24 4.90
N PRO A 655 -5.47 16.74 3.78
CA PRO A 655 -6.28 16.96 2.57
C PRO A 655 -6.78 15.66 1.94
N LEU A 656 -6.18 14.52 2.31
CA LEU A 656 -6.54 13.18 1.86
C LEU A 656 -7.37 12.41 2.89
N ALA A 657 -7.97 13.06 3.89
CA ALA A 657 -8.67 12.39 4.99
C ALA A 657 -9.97 11.64 4.58
N GLN A 658 -10.49 11.88 3.38
CA GLN A 658 -11.80 11.36 2.95
C GLN A 658 -11.68 10.17 1.97
N PRO A 659 -12.63 9.22 1.98
CA PRO A 659 -12.77 8.22 0.92
C PRO A 659 -12.94 8.87 -0.46
N GLY A 660 -12.34 8.27 -1.48
CA GLY A 660 -12.32 8.77 -2.84
C GLY A 660 -11.46 10.03 -3.02
N SER A 661 -10.61 10.39 -2.06
CA SER A 661 -9.53 11.37 -2.23
C SER A 661 -8.33 10.78 -2.98
N ALA A 662 -8.25 9.45 -3.08
CA ALA A 662 -7.33 8.78 -4.00
C ALA A 662 -7.53 9.28 -5.44
N ALA A 663 -8.77 9.66 -5.83
CA ALA A 663 -9.09 10.27 -7.11
C ALA A 663 -8.63 11.74 -7.27
N LEU A 664 -8.23 12.42 -6.19
CA LEU A 664 -7.49 13.69 -6.29
C LEU A 664 -6.09 13.42 -6.85
N GLY A 665 -5.51 12.26 -6.56
CA GLY A 665 -4.43 11.67 -7.34
C GLY A 665 -5.00 11.03 -8.61
N LYS A 666 -4.94 11.72 -9.74
CA LYS A 666 -5.28 11.05 -11.01
C LYS A 666 -4.25 9.97 -11.28
N LYS A 667 -4.63 8.68 -11.41
CA LYS A 667 -3.76 7.63 -11.98
C LYS A 667 -3.09 8.22 -13.22
N ARG A 668 -1.82 8.61 -13.10
CA ARG A 668 -1.11 9.22 -14.22
C ARG A 668 -0.66 8.08 -15.09
N ILE A 669 -1.45 7.81 -16.12
CA ILE A 669 -0.90 7.22 -17.33
C ILE A 669 -0.18 8.38 -18.03
N PRO A 670 1.16 8.39 -18.12
CA PRO A 670 1.88 9.41 -18.86
C PRO A 670 1.30 9.52 -20.29
N GLY A 671 0.77 10.69 -20.67
CA GLY A 671 0.07 10.86 -21.96
C GLY A 671 -1.43 11.05 -21.98
N THR A 672 -2.07 11.01 -20.83
CA THR A 672 -3.52 11.23 -20.72
C THR A 672 -3.88 12.62 -20.16
N GLU A 673 -2.89 13.50 -19.92
CA GLU A 673 -3.08 14.79 -19.26
C GLU A 673 -4.10 15.70 -19.97
N TRP A 674 -4.13 15.65 -21.30
CA TRP A 674 -5.02 16.43 -22.16
C TRP A 674 -6.48 15.95 -22.13
N ILE A 675 -6.73 14.68 -21.79
CA ILE A 675 -8.08 14.11 -21.77
C ILE A 675 -8.92 14.80 -20.68
N TYR A 676 -8.24 15.27 -19.64
CA TYR A 676 -8.83 15.99 -18.53
C TYR A 676 -8.91 17.52 -18.73
N SER A 677 -8.41 18.05 -19.85
CA SER A 677 -8.54 19.48 -20.21
C SER A 677 -9.64 19.75 -21.25
N GLN A 678 -10.23 18.69 -21.82
CA GLN A 678 -11.31 18.73 -22.81
C GLN A 678 -12.70 18.60 -22.16
N THR A 679 -12.77 18.70 -20.84
CA THR A 679 -13.99 18.46 -20.07
C THR A 679 -14.94 19.66 -20.23
N ASP A 680 -16.17 19.41 -20.63
CA ASP A 680 -17.18 20.47 -20.75
C ASP A 680 -17.58 21.04 -19.37
N ALA A 681 -18.39 22.10 -19.37
CA ALA A 681 -18.84 22.77 -18.13
C ALA A 681 -19.59 21.84 -17.15
N ASN A 682 -19.96 20.63 -17.59
CA ASN A 682 -20.66 19.63 -16.79
C ASN A 682 -19.77 18.47 -16.34
N GLY A 683 -18.45 18.51 -16.62
CA GLY A 683 -17.51 17.51 -16.11
C GLY A 683 -17.42 16.23 -16.95
N VAL A 684 -17.93 16.24 -18.20
CA VAL A 684 -17.88 15.08 -19.11
C VAL A 684 -16.87 15.35 -20.23
N THR A 685 -15.92 14.42 -20.44
CA THR A 685 -15.08 14.42 -21.64
C THR A 685 -15.82 13.66 -22.74
N GLN A 686 -16.10 14.34 -23.86
CA GLN A 686 -16.77 13.73 -25.01
C GLN A 686 -15.74 13.42 -26.11
N PHE A 687 -15.67 12.15 -26.55
CA PHE A 687 -14.92 11.76 -27.73
C PHE A 687 -15.89 11.62 -28.92
N ASP A 688 -15.53 12.27 -30.01
CA ASP A 688 -16.30 12.34 -31.24
C ASP A 688 -16.00 11.15 -32.16
N THR A 689 -14.73 10.75 -32.28
CA THR A 689 -14.26 9.83 -33.33
C THR A 689 -13.20 8.89 -32.77
N TRP A 690 -13.36 7.57 -32.96
CA TRP A 690 -12.32 6.61 -32.58
C TRP A 690 -12.32 5.39 -33.50
N SER A 691 -11.20 4.69 -33.54
CA SER A 691 -10.99 3.53 -34.42
C SER A 691 -10.28 2.40 -33.67
N ALA A 692 -10.62 1.15 -33.95
CA ALA A 692 -9.99 -0.01 -33.35
C ALA A 692 -9.13 -0.77 -34.36
N PHE A 693 -7.84 -0.91 -34.06
CA PHE A 693 -6.86 -1.62 -34.88
C PHE A 693 -6.30 -2.82 -34.11
N GLY A 694 -5.73 -3.76 -34.85
CA GLY A 694 -5.01 -4.86 -34.23
C GLY A 694 -5.30 -6.22 -34.84
N ASP A 695 -4.86 -7.24 -34.11
CA ASP A 695 -4.91 -8.63 -34.50
C ASP A 695 -6.17 -9.35 -33.98
N SER A 696 -6.08 -10.68 -33.84
CA SER A 696 -7.16 -11.54 -33.38
C SER A 696 -7.69 -11.15 -32.00
N TYR A 697 -6.87 -10.57 -31.12
CA TYR A 697 -7.33 -10.14 -29.79
C TYR A 697 -8.32 -8.98 -29.86
N SER A 698 -8.20 -8.12 -30.88
CA SER A 698 -9.15 -7.05 -31.16
C SER A 698 -10.31 -7.48 -32.06
N ALA A 699 -10.06 -8.37 -33.03
CA ALA A 699 -11.11 -8.90 -33.90
C ALA A 699 -12.08 -9.87 -33.16
N GLY A 700 -11.59 -10.56 -32.13
CA GLY A 700 -12.34 -11.44 -31.24
C GLY A 700 -12.93 -12.69 -31.90
N PRO A 701 -12.15 -13.53 -32.62
CA PRO A 701 -12.68 -14.76 -33.18
C PRO A 701 -13.22 -15.68 -32.09
N GLY A 702 -14.52 -16.00 -32.16
CA GLY A 702 -15.25 -16.77 -31.15
C GLY A 702 -16.04 -15.92 -30.15
N ALA A 703 -15.90 -14.60 -30.17
CA ALA A 703 -16.63 -13.69 -29.30
C ALA A 703 -17.99 -13.28 -29.91
N GLY A 704 -19.03 -14.08 -29.66
CA GLY A 704 -20.39 -13.80 -30.17
C GLY A 704 -20.66 -14.38 -31.56
N LYS A 705 -21.41 -13.66 -32.40
CA LYS A 705 -21.72 -14.08 -33.78
C LYS A 705 -20.70 -13.50 -34.75
N TYR A 706 -20.25 -14.33 -35.67
CA TYR A 706 -19.47 -13.88 -36.81
C TYR A 706 -20.37 -13.04 -37.74
N THR A 707 -20.06 -11.76 -37.87
CA THR A 707 -20.85 -10.82 -38.67
C THR A 707 -20.16 -10.53 -39.99
N LYS A 708 -20.77 -10.95 -41.10
CA LYS A 708 -20.37 -10.52 -42.46
C LYS A 708 -20.81 -9.09 -42.78
N GLU A 709 -21.49 -8.38 -41.87
CA GLU A 709 -22.10 -7.06 -42.13
C GLU A 709 -21.16 -5.87 -41.88
N TYR A 710 -20.11 -6.02 -41.06
CA TYR A 710 -19.09 -4.98 -40.84
C TYR A 710 -17.99 -4.96 -41.92
N ILE A 711 -18.27 -5.55 -43.09
CA ILE A 711 -17.40 -5.53 -44.28
C ILE A 711 -17.46 -4.13 -44.92
N TYR A 712 -16.91 -3.13 -44.23
CA TYR A 712 -16.38 -1.95 -44.91
C TYR A 712 -14.96 -2.28 -45.37
N LYS A 713 -14.90 -2.95 -46.53
CA LYS A 713 -13.80 -2.86 -47.51
C LYS A 713 -12.41 -2.53 -46.92
N SER A 714 -11.74 -3.47 -46.26
CA SER A 714 -10.27 -3.46 -46.35
C SER A 714 -9.92 -3.95 -47.75
N ARG A 715 -9.89 -3.04 -48.73
CA ARG A 715 -9.14 -3.31 -49.97
C ARG A 715 -7.67 -3.40 -49.56
N ILE A 716 -7.22 -4.62 -49.29
CA ILE A 716 -5.80 -4.91 -49.24
C ILE A 716 -5.47 -5.28 -50.68
N ASP A 717 -4.80 -4.37 -51.39
CA ASP A 717 -4.55 -4.44 -52.85
C ASP A 717 -5.81 -4.69 -53.72
N GLY A 718 -6.96 -4.20 -53.30
CA GLY A 718 -8.20 -4.32 -54.08
C GLY A 718 -8.97 -5.63 -53.91
N GLN A 719 -8.54 -6.54 -53.04
CA GLN A 719 -9.26 -7.79 -52.73
C GLN A 719 -9.92 -7.77 -51.34
N LEU A 720 -11.08 -8.43 -51.21
CA LEU A 720 -11.79 -8.63 -49.95
C LEU A 720 -11.15 -9.79 -49.18
N LYS A 721 -10.60 -9.54 -47.99
CA LYS A 721 -10.11 -10.58 -47.08
C LYS A 721 -11.07 -10.77 -45.91
N ASP A 722 -11.25 -12.01 -45.49
CA ASP A 722 -12.02 -12.35 -44.30
C ASP A 722 -11.16 -12.13 -43.04
N CYS A 723 -11.52 -11.13 -42.25
CA CYS A 723 -10.80 -10.73 -41.04
C CYS A 723 -11.32 -11.40 -39.76
N MET A 724 -12.32 -12.28 -39.85
CA MET A 724 -12.91 -13.00 -38.70
C MET A 724 -13.29 -12.06 -37.54
N ILE A 725 -14.01 -10.97 -37.84
CA ILE A 725 -14.47 -9.98 -36.84
C ILE A 725 -15.81 -10.45 -36.28
N TYR A 726 -15.92 -10.59 -34.95
CA TYR A 726 -17.15 -11.02 -34.29
C TYR A 726 -17.81 -9.87 -33.52
N ASN A 727 -19.13 -9.91 -33.39
CA ASN A 727 -19.91 -8.81 -32.83
C ASN A 727 -19.96 -8.76 -31.29
N GLN A 728 -19.14 -9.54 -30.59
CA GLN A 728 -18.89 -9.33 -29.16
C GLN A 728 -17.39 -9.23 -28.90
N ASN A 729 -16.59 -8.77 -29.85
CA ASN A 729 -15.20 -8.41 -29.56
C ASN A 729 -15.13 -7.15 -28.67
N TYR A 730 -14.00 -6.93 -28.00
CA TYR A 730 -13.89 -5.83 -27.04
C TYR A 730 -14.17 -4.46 -27.67
N PRO A 731 -13.73 -4.11 -28.91
CA PRO A 731 -14.05 -2.79 -29.44
C PRO A 731 -15.54 -2.65 -29.79
N TYR A 732 -16.21 -3.73 -30.22
CA TYR A 732 -17.66 -3.67 -30.40
C TYR A 732 -18.41 -3.52 -29.08
N GLN A 733 -17.93 -4.16 -28.01
CA GLN A 733 -18.52 -3.98 -26.67
C GLN A 733 -18.30 -2.55 -26.15
N LEU A 734 -17.13 -1.95 -26.39
CA LEU A 734 -16.87 -0.53 -26.14
C LEU A 734 -17.87 0.37 -26.89
N TYR A 735 -18.16 0.03 -28.14
CA TYR A 735 -19.13 0.75 -28.98
C TYR A 735 -20.60 0.54 -28.56
N SER A 736 -20.98 -0.68 -28.17
CA SER A 736 -22.37 -1.10 -27.98
C SER A 736 -22.88 -1.05 -26.53
N SER A 737 -22.03 -0.75 -25.56
CA SER A 737 -22.38 -0.82 -24.13
C SER A 737 -23.65 -0.02 -23.76
N PRO A 738 -24.62 -0.62 -23.05
CA PRO A 738 -25.88 0.02 -22.67
C PRO A 738 -25.84 0.84 -21.38
N SER A 739 -24.69 0.99 -20.73
CA SER A 739 -24.60 1.61 -19.40
C SER A 739 -24.95 3.13 -19.42
N PRO A 740 -25.91 3.61 -18.57
CA PRO A 740 -26.43 4.99 -18.62
C PRO A 740 -25.36 6.09 -18.50
N GLY A 741 -24.30 5.85 -17.73
CA GLY A 741 -23.22 6.81 -17.51
C GLY A 741 -22.16 6.91 -18.62
N TYR A 742 -22.26 6.13 -19.70
CA TYR A 742 -21.26 6.10 -20.78
C TYR A 742 -21.80 6.54 -22.16
N ARG A 743 -23.14 6.61 -22.32
CA ARG A 743 -23.76 7.27 -23.48
C ARG A 743 -23.34 8.73 -23.63
N SER A 744 -22.86 9.36 -22.55
CA SER A 744 -22.39 10.76 -22.52
C SER A 744 -20.93 10.95 -23.00
N VAL A 745 -20.10 9.90 -23.01
CA VAL A 745 -18.65 9.98 -23.30
C VAL A 745 -18.31 9.64 -24.76
N LEU A 746 -19.02 8.68 -25.37
CA LEU A 746 -18.81 8.25 -26.76
C LEU A 746 -20.05 8.56 -27.59
N LYS A 747 -19.94 9.49 -28.55
CA LYS A 747 -21.08 9.85 -29.42
C LYS A 747 -21.39 8.70 -30.39
N LYS A 748 -22.59 8.12 -30.32
CA LYS A 748 -23.05 7.06 -31.25
C LYS A 748 -23.11 7.62 -32.67
N GLY A 749 -22.20 7.16 -33.54
CA GLY A 749 -22.19 7.50 -34.97
C GLY A 749 -20.83 7.43 -35.67
N TYR A 750 -19.71 7.33 -34.93
CA TYR A 750 -18.37 7.59 -35.52
C TYR A 750 -17.25 6.64 -35.02
N PHE A 751 -17.57 5.35 -34.85
CA PHE A 751 -16.61 4.28 -34.58
C PHE A 751 -16.24 3.52 -35.87
N LEU A 752 -14.94 3.24 -36.08
CA LEU A 752 -14.46 2.35 -37.16
C LEU A 752 -13.73 1.12 -36.61
N MET A 753 -14.15 -0.06 -37.05
CA MET A 753 -13.47 -1.32 -36.77
C MET A 753 -12.52 -1.68 -37.93
N ASN A 754 -11.22 -1.61 -37.68
CA ASN A 754 -10.15 -1.91 -38.65
C ASN A 754 -9.31 -3.13 -38.28
N SER A 755 -9.64 -3.81 -37.18
CA SER A 755 -8.90 -4.97 -36.68
C SER A 755 -9.05 -6.19 -37.60
N CYS A 756 -8.02 -7.01 -37.70
CA CYS A 756 -8.03 -8.18 -38.57
C CYS A 756 -7.27 -9.36 -37.97
N THR A 757 -7.93 -10.51 -37.87
CA THR A 757 -7.32 -11.77 -37.41
C THR A 757 -6.10 -12.12 -38.26
N GLY A 758 -4.99 -12.46 -37.60
CA GLY A 758 -3.72 -12.77 -38.26
C GLY A 758 -2.85 -11.55 -38.64
N ALA A 759 -3.23 -10.34 -38.23
CA ALA A 759 -2.45 -9.14 -38.50
C ALA A 759 -1.05 -9.16 -37.88
N ARG A 760 -0.02 -8.76 -38.64
CA ARG A 760 1.39 -8.66 -38.22
C ARG A 760 1.92 -7.24 -38.38
N ASN A 761 3.01 -6.89 -37.70
CA ASN A 761 3.64 -5.57 -37.89
C ASN A 761 4.29 -5.42 -39.28
N LYS A 762 4.91 -6.47 -39.83
CA LYS A 762 5.52 -6.48 -41.18
C LYS A 762 5.18 -7.76 -41.95
N ALA A 763 5.05 -7.67 -43.28
CA ALA A 763 4.87 -8.85 -44.14
C ALA A 763 6.18 -9.66 -44.25
N PRO A 764 6.13 -11.00 -44.14
CA PRO A 764 7.28 -11.83 -44.46
C PRO A 764 7.63 -11.75 -45.95
N PRO A 765 8.90 -11.87 -46.33
CA PRO A 765 9.30 -11.94 -47.73
C PRO A 765 8.81 -13.26 -48.34
N LEU A 766 7.69 -13.19 -49.07
CA LEU A 766 7.19 -14.18 -50.05
C LEU A 766 6.94 -15.63 -49.54
N SER A 767 5.67 -15.99 -49.29
CA SER A 767 4.96 -17.08 -50.00
C SER A 767 3.56 -17.38 -49.42
N GLN A 768 2.58 -17.40 -50.33
CA GLN A 768 1.18 -17.91 -50.26
C GLN A 768 0.26 -17.45 -49.11
N GLY A 769 -0.50 -16.39 -49.42
CA GLY A 769 -1.62 -15.87 -48.63
C GLY A 769 -1.21 -14.60 -47.92
N ASP A 770 -1.25 -13.46 -48.62
CA ASP A 770 -0.75 -12.17 -48.13
C ASP A 770 -1.25 -11.88 -46.69
N PRO A 771 -0.38 -11.91 -45.66
CA PRO A 771 -0.81 -11.62 -44.31
C PRO A 771 -1.21 -10.14 -44.23
N VAL A 772 -2.34 -9.85 -43.58
CA VAL A 772 -2.73 -8.47 -43.30
C VAL A 772 -1.63 -7.86 -42.42
N THR A 773 -1.09 -6.72 -42.84
CA THR A 773 -0.10 -6.01 -42.03
C THR A 773 -0.75 -4.83 -41.33
N MET A 774 -0.13 -4.37 -40.26
CA MET A 774 -0.54 -3.12 -39.60
C MET A 774 -0.50 -1.95 -40.59
N ILE A 775 0.41 -1.98 -41.58
CA ILE A 775 0.48 -1.01 -42.68
C ILE A 775 -0.80 -0.96 -43.50
N GLU A 776 -1.39 -2.12 -43.80
CA GLU A 776 -2.63 -2.18 -44.55
C GLU A 776 -3.83 -1.69 -43.74
N GLN A 777 -3.89 -1.98 -42.43
CA GLN A 777 -4.95 -1.44 -41.59
C GLN A 777 -4.85 0.08 -41.46
N LEU A 778 -3.64 0.63 -41.33
CA LEU A 778 -3.43 2.07 -41.14
C LEU A 778 -3.78 2.94 -42.35
N LYS A 779 -3.98 2.37 -43.54
CA LYS A 779 -4.57 3.08 -44.69
C LYS A 779 -5.99 3.58 -44.41
N HIS A 780 -6.65 3.04 -43.39
CA HIS A 780 -8.01 3.36 -42.97
C HIS A 780 -8.06 4.36 -41.80
N LEU A 781 -6.90 4.89 -41.40
CA LEU A 781 -6.82 5.98 -40.44
C LEU A 781 -7.44 7.24 -41.06
N ARG A 782 -8.46 7.82 -40.40
CA ARG A 782 -9.17 9.00 -40.91
C ARG A 782 -8.37 10.28 -40.72
N GLY A 783 -7.53 10.33 -39.69
CA GLY A 783 -6.77 11.52 -39.30
C GLY A 783 -7.61 12.54 -38.52
N ASP A 784 -8.82 12.15 -38.11
CA ASP A 784 -9.71 12.93 -37.25
C ASP A 784 -10.03 12.19 -35.94
N GLU A 785 -9.50 10.99 -35.70
CA GLU A 785 -9.70 10.23 -34.47
C GLU A 785 -9.20 10.98 -33.24
N ASP A 786 -9.97 10.96 -32.16
CA ASP A 786 -9.52 11.40 -30.84
C ASP A 786 -8.58 10.35 -30.20
N PHE A 787 -8.88 9.07 -30.40
CA PHE A 787 -8.01 7.97 -29.99
C PHE A 787 -8.18 6.72 -30.86
N ILE A 788 -7.23 5.80 -30.72
CA ILE A 788 -7.36 4.43 -31.23
C ILE A 788 -7.08 3.40 -30.14
N THR A 789 -7.68 2.22 -30.27
CA THR A 789 -7.25 1.02 -29.52
C THR A 789 -6.40 0.14 -30.42
N LEU A 790 -5.40 -0.53 -29.85
CA LEU A 790 -4.44 -1.35 -30.59
C LEU A 790 -4.02 -2.61 -29.83
N SER A 791 -4.22 -3.79 -30.44
CA SER A 791 -3.56 -5.04 -30.04
C SER A 791 -2.67 -5.57 -31.17
N ILE A 792 -1.35 -5.57 -31.02
CA ILE A 792 -0.43 -6.03 -32.07
C ILE A 792 0.89 -6.55 -31.49
N GLY A 793 1.48 -7.56 -32.12
CA GLY A 793 2.76 -8.18 -31.72
C GLY A 793 2.69 -9.70 -31.54
N GLY A 794 1.53 -10.26 -31.18
CA GLY A 794 1.37 -11.70 -30.94
C GLY A 794 1.63 -12.54 -32.18
N ASN A 795 1.11 -12.15 -33.34
CA ASN A 795 1.38 -12.89 -34.58
C ASN A 795 2.85 -12.80 -35.02
N ASP A 796 3.59 -11.75 -34.63
CA ASP A 796 5.01 -11.59 -34.97
C ASP A 796 5.91 -12.60 -34.23
N ILE A 797 5.42 -13.19 -33.12
CA ILE A 797 6.05 -14.31 -32.42
C ILE A 797 5.37 -15.66 -32.69
N ASN A 798 4.55 -15.74 -33.75
CA ASN A 798 3.77 -16.93 -34.13
C ASN A 798 2.75 -17.41 -33.06
N PHE A 799 2.27 -16.51 -32.19
CA PHE A 799 1.36 -16.85 -31.10
C PHE A 799 0.11 -17.62 -31.56
N ALA A 800 -0.50 -17.22 -32.69
CA ALA A 800 -1.67 -17.91 -33.24
C ALA A 800 -1.36 -19.31 -33.79
N ASP A 801 -0.20 -19.51 -34.42
CA ASP A 801 0.23 -20.83 -34.89
C ASP A 801 0.60 -21.75 -33.73
N MET A 802 1.19 -21.20 -32.68
CA MET A 802 1.46 -21.89 -31.43
C MET A 802 0.17 -22.25 -30.68
N ALA A 803 -0.83 -21.37 -30.62
CA ALA A 803 -2.12 -21.65 -30.00
C ALA A 803 -2.84 -22.81 -30.72
N ASP A 804 -2.75 -22.81 -32.04
CA ASP A 804 -3.27 -23.90 -32.87
C ASP A 804 -2.49 -25.22 -32.68
N ALA A 805 -1.15 -25.19 -32.64
CA ALA A 805 -0.34 -26.40 -32.50
C ALA A 805 -0.36 -26.99 -31.07
N CYS A 806 -0.44 -26.14 -30.05
CA CYS A 806 -0.25 -26.51 -28.64
C CYS A 806 -1.56 -26.59 -27.84
N VAL A 807 -2.64 -25.93 -28.28
CA VAL A 807 -3.90 -25.87 -27.52
C VAL A 807 -5.05 -26.51 -28.29
N PHE A 808 -5.33 -26.01 -29.49
CA PHE A 808 -6.62 -26.27 -30.14
C PHE A 808 -6.62 -27.30 -31.28
N GLY A 809 -5.53 -27.44 -32.03
CA GLY A 809 -5.39 -28.42 -33.10
C GLY A 809 -6.28 -28.21 -34.34
N PHE A 810 -6.64 -26.97 -34.67
CA PHE A 810 -7.58 -26.63 -35.76
C PHE A 810 -7.01 -26.91 -37.17
N ARG A 811 -5.70 -26.69 -37.42
CA ARG A 811 -5.12 -26.78 -38.79
C ARG A 811 -4.13 -27.96 -38.95
N PRO A 812 -4.33 -28.86 -39.94
CA PRO A 812 -3.45 -30.01 -40.19
C PRO A 812 -1.97 -29.67 -40.41
N LYS A 813 -1.69 -28.49 -40.97
CA LYS A 813 -0.32 -28.03 -41.29
C LYS A 813 0.57 -27.80 -40.06
N ASN A 814 -0.02 -27.74 -38.86
CA ASN A 814 0.65 -27.44 -37.60
C ASN A 814 0.77 -28.66 -36.66
N ASN A 815 0.32 -29.83 -37.10
CA ASN A 815 0.42 -31.08 -36.35
C ASN A 815 1.88 -31.38 -35.98
N GLY A 816 2.14 -31.68 -34.71
CA GLY A 816 3.48 -32.03 -34.20
C GLY A 816 4.49 -30.87 -34.15
N LYS A 817 4.07 -29.61 -34.35
CA LYS A 817 4.97 -28.45 -34.35
C LYS A 817 5.00 -27.64 -33.05
N CYS A 818 4.31 -28.09 -32.00
CA CYS A 818 4.18 -27.32 -30.77
C CYS A 818 5.55 -26.90 -30.19
N GLU A 819 6.42 -27.85 -29.83
CA GLU A 819 7.74 -27.57 -29.25
C GLU A 819 8.61 -26.66 -30.14
N HIS A 820 8.56 -26.87 -31.46
CA HIS A 820 9.30 -26.03 -32.41
C HIS A 820 8.79 -24.58 -32.41
N LEU A 821 7.47 -24.38 -32.42
CA LEU A 821 6.86 -23.05 -32.37
C LEU A 821 7.07 -22.37 -31.02
N GLN A 822 7.06 -23.14 -29.92
CA GLN A 822 7.39 -22.66 -28.58
C GLN A 822 8.84 -22.13 -28.51
N THR A 823 9.79 -22.89 -29.07
CA THR A 823 11.20 -22.49 -29.16
C THR A 823 11.37 -21.21 -29.98
N LEU A 824 10.68 -21.09 -31.13
CA LEU A 824 10.73 -19.88 -31.96
C LEU A 824 10.15 -18.66 -31.23
N ALA A 825 9.07 -18.83 -30.46
CA ALA A 825 8.47 -17.75 -29.67
C ALA A 825 9.39 -17.28 -28.53
N GLU A 826 10.02 -18.20 -27.80
CA GLU A 826 11.01 -17.86 -26.77
C GLU A 826 12.22 -17.14 -27.38
N GLN A 827 12.78 -17.67 -28.48
CA GLN A 827 13.91 -17.05 -29.18
C GLN A 827 13.59 -15.64 -29.67
N ALA A 828 12.36 -15.38 -30.14
CA ALA A 828 11.94 -14.05 -30.58
C ALA A 828 11.81 -13.03 -29.43
N LEU A 829 11.78 -13.48 -28.17
CA LEU A 829 11.55 -12.66 -26.98
C LEU A 829 12.76 -12.61 -26.01
N LEU A 830 13.82 -13.39 -26.24
CA LEU A 830 14.98 -13.52 -25.34
C LEU A 830 15.99 -12.36 -25.47
N PRO A 831 16.61 -11.91 -24.34
CA PRO A 831 17.93 -11.30 -24.18
C PRO A 831 18.69 -10.87 -25.43
N GLU A 832 19.22 -11.92 -26.04
CA GLU A 832 20.24 -11.92 -27.06
C GLU A 832 19.64 -11.66 -28.45
N ALA A 833 18.33 -11.82 -28.60
CA ALA A 833 17.53 -11.43 -29.76
C ALA A 833 16.98 -9.98 -29.63
N HIS A 834 17.39 -9.22 -28.59
CA HIS A 834 16.86 -7.89 -28.25
C HIS A 834 17.17 -6.81 -29.27
N GLY A 835 16.32 -6.76 -30.28
CA GLY A 835 16.11 -5.59 -31.10
C GLY A 835 14.92 -5.78 -32.00
N GLU A 836 14.68 -6.97 -32.54
CA GLU A 836 13.80 -7.08 -33.70
C GLU A 836 12.32 -6.83 -33.38
N ILE A 837 11.71 -7.54 -32.42
CA ILE A 837 10.28 -7.35 -32.09
C ILE A 837 10.02 -6.02 -31.39
N ARG A 838 10.82 -5.66 -30.37
CA ARG A 838 10.71 -4.34 -29.69
C ARG A 838 10.92 -3.18 -30.67
N SER A 839 11.93 -3.25 -31.56
CA SER A 839 12.18 -2.22 -32.57
C SER A 839 11.09 -2.22 -33.63
N LEU A 840 10.52 -3.37 -33.99
CA LEU A 840 9.41 -3.46 -34.92
C LEU A 840 8.16 -2.79 -34.35
N LEU A 841 7.78 -3.10 -33.11
CA LEU A 841 6.68 -2.44 -32.40
C LEU A 841 6.93 -0.93 -32.24
N ARG A 842 8.14 -0.55 -31.82
CA ARG A 842 8.57 0.86 -31.73
C ARG A 842 8.43 1.58 -33.07
N GLN A 843 8.85 0.95 -34.17
CA GLN A 843 8.71 1.52 -35.52
C GLN A 843 7.24 1.66 -35.92
N THR A 844 6.42 0.65 -35.63
CA THR A 844 4.97 0.71 -35.89
C THR A 844 4.32 1.87 -35.14
N TYR A 845 4.64 2.04 -33.85
CA TYR A 845 4.12 3.10 -33.01
C TYR A 845 4.53 4.50 -33.49
N ILE A 846 5.81 4.69 -33.84
CA ILE A 846 6.30 5.95 -34.45
C ILE A 846 5.56 6.22 -35.75
N TRP A 847 5.48 5.21 -36.62
CA TRP A 847 4.85 5.37 -37.92
C TRP A 847 3.34 5.65 -37.81
N LEU A 848 2.67 5.16 -36.78
CA LEU A 848 1.26 5.48 -36.50
C LEU A 848 1.10 6.96 -36.14
N ILE A 849 1.91 7.46 -35.21
CA ILE A 849 1.92 8.87 -34.81
C ILE A 849 2.25 9.76 -36.02
N ASP A 850 3.28 9.41 -36.78
CA ASP A 850 3.67 10.12 -38.01
C ASP A 850 2.60 10.03 -39.10
N ALA A 851 1.91 8.90 -39.25
CA ALA A 851 0.85 8.76 -40.23
C ALA A 851 -0.34 9.66 -39.90
N TYR A 852 -0.70 9.75 -38.62
CA TYR A 852 -1.76 10.64 -38.14
C TYR A 852 -1.41 12.13 -38.37
N TYR A 853 -0.19 12.54 -38.01
CA TYR A 853 0.22 13.95 -38.00
C TYR A 853 0.92 14.45 -39.27
N ASN A 854 1.58 13.58 -40.06
CA ASN A 854 2.44 13.99 -41.17
C ASN A 854 1.97 13.48 -42.55
N ASN A 855 1.28 12.34 -42.66
CA ASN A 855 0.93 11.79 -43.97
C ASN A 855 -0.38 12.37 -44.55
N GLY A 856 -0.29 12.84 -45.80
CA GLY A 856 -1.39 13.29 -46.65
C GLY A 856 -2.21 12.14 -47.28
N ILE A 857 -2.59 11.12 -46.49
CA ILE A 857 -3.59 10.13 -46.94
C ILE A 857 -5.02 10.70 -46.80
N SER A 858 -5.21 11.64 -45.88
CA SER A 858 -6.41 12.46 -45.76
C SER A 858 -6.11 13.88 -46.26
N ASN A 859 -6.79 14.32 -47.32
CA ASN A 859 -6.70 15.68 -47.86
C ASN A 859 -7.31 16.74 -46.91
N ASN A 860 -7.67 16.39 -45.68
CA ASN A 860 -8.42 17.24 -44.76
C ASN A 860 -7.52 17.77 -43.64
N LEU A 861 -6.70 18.77 -43.94
CA LEU A 861 -5.82 19.44 -42.97
C LEU A 861 -6.58 20.13 -41.81
N GLN A 862 -7.92 20.29 -41.91
CA GLN A 862 -8.76 20.96 -40.91
C GLN A 862 -9.28 20.04 -39.78
N GLY A 863 -9.04 18.72 -39.83
CA GLY A 863 -9.64 17.75 -38.89
C GLY A 863 -8.73 17.16 -37.80
N ARG A 864 -7.43 17.45 -37.80
CA ARG A 864 -6.47 16.78 -36.89
C ARG A 864 -6.65 17.24 -35.45
N LYS A 865 -6.78 16.28 -34.53
CA LYS A 865 -6.93 16.57 -33.10
C LYS A 865 -5.54 16.84 -32.50
N PRO A 866 -5.35 17.95 -31.76
CA PRO A 866 -4.05 18.31 -31.17
C PRO A 866 -3.52 17.25 -30.19
N HIS A 867 -4.38 16.35 -29.71
CA HIS A 867 -4.06 15.35 -28.70
C HIS A 867 -4.55 13.94 -29.06
N PHE A 868 -4.13 13.41 -30.20
CA PHE A 868 -4.37 12.01 -30.56
C PHE A 868 -3.65 11.04 -29.61
N THR A 869 -4.36 10.01 -29.12
CA THR A 869 -3.81 8.97 -28.21
C THR A 869 -3.99 7.56 -28.75
N ILE A 870 -2.97 6.72 -28.54
CA ILE A 870 -2.97 5.31 -28.90
C ILE A 870 -3.05 4.49 -27.61
N PHE A 871 -4.16 3.78 -27.39
CA PHE A 871 -4.32 2.83 -26.29
C PHE A 871 -3.90 1.43 -26.74
N VAL A 872 -2.73 0.99 -26.31
CA VAL A 872 -2.19 -0.34 -26.62
C VAL A 872 -2.58 -1.30 -25.50
N THR A 873 -3.43 -2.27 -25.82
CA THR A 873 -3.83 -3.32 -24.87
C THR A 873 -2.76 -4.39 -24.77
N ASN A 874 -2.57 -4.96 -23.58
CA ASN A 874 -1.76 -6.16 -23.42
C ASN A 874 -2.47 -7.43 -23.90
N TYR A 875 -1.72 -8.53 -23.98
CA TYR A 875 -2.26 -9.86 -24.23
C TYR A 875 -2.61 -10.52 -22.89
N MET A 876 -3.81 -11.11 -22.79
CA MET A 876 -4.26 -11.81 -21.59
C MET A 876 -3.68 -13.23 -21.50
N GLN A 877 -3.49 -13.72 -20.29
CA GLN A 877 -3.07 -15.09 -20.01
C GLN A 877 -4.26 -16.04 -20.21
N LEU A 878 -4.06 -17.05 -21.05
CA LEU A 878 -5.11 -18.01 -21.43
C LEU A 878 -5.44 -19.01 -20.31
N PHE A 879 -4.45 -19.37 -19.49
CA PHE A 879 -4.58 -20.43 -18.49
C PHE A 879 -4.27 -19.92 -17.09
N ARG A 880 -4.98 -20.47 -16.12
CA ARG A 880 -4.61 -20.35 -14.71
C ARG A 880 -3.36 -21.17 -14.43
N VAL A 881 -2.31 -20.46 -14.03
CA VAL A 881 -1.15 -20.98 -13.32
C VAL A 881 -1.38 -20.64 -11.85
N SER A 882 -1.39 -21.63 -10.95
CA SER A 882 -1.85 -21.46 -9.55
C SER A 882 -1.18 -20.30 -8.79
N PRO A 883 -1.92 -19.49 -8.00
CA PRO A 883 -1.37 -18.64 -6.93
C PRO A 883 -1.28 -19.42 -5.57
N PRO A 884 -0.78 -18.84 -4.45
CA PRO A 884 0.18 -19.46 -3.51
C PRO A 884 -0.36 -20.53 -2.54
N ALA A 885 -1.44 -21.24 -2.89
CA ALA A 885 -2.10 -22.22 -2.03
C ALA A 885 -2.33 -23.60 -2.69
N GLY A 886 -1.55 -23.97 -3.72
CA GLY A 886 -1.47 -25.34 -4.19
C GLY A 886 -1.69 -25.51 -5.70
N ARG A 887 -0.92 -26.45 -6.27
CA ARG A 887 -0.97 -26.87 -7.68
C ARG A 887 -2.40 -27.30 -8.05
N THR A 888 -2.99 -26.67 -9.06
CA THR A 888 -4.25 -27.17 -9.64
C THR A 888 -3.92 -28.31 -10.60
N THR A 889 -4.38 -29.52 -10.31
CA THR A 889 -4.24 -30.69 -11.20
C THR A 889 -5.43 -30.87 -12.15
N ASN A 890 -6.46 -30.01 -12.03
CA ASN A 890 -7.74 -30.15 -12.73
C ASN A 890 -7.62 -30.19 -14.26
N CYS A 891 -6.57 -29.58 -14.81
CA CYS A 891 -6.30 -29.56 -16.25
C CYS A 891 -5.17 -30.49 -16.71
N ASP A 892 -4.44 -31.13 -15.80
CA ASP A 892 -3.17 -31.79 -16.15
C ASP A 892 -3.34 -32.95 -17.14
N ASN A 893 -4.55 -33.51 -17.21
CA ASN A 893 -4.90 -34.61 -18.12
C ASN A 893 -5.89 -34.18 -19.23
N ILE A 894 -6.06 -32.88 -19.46
CA ILE A 894 -6.98 -32.33 -20.46
C ILE A 894 -6.20 -31.88 -21.69
N ASN A 895 -6.68 -32.23 -22.88
CA ASN A 895 -6.30 -31.53 -24.12
C ASN A 895 -7.49 -30.66 -24.58
N PHE A 896 -7.17 -29.49 -25.14
CA PHE A 896 -8.17 -28.52 -25.61
C PHE A 896 -8.51 -28.73 -27.09
N LYS A 897 -8.23 -29.93 -27.65
CA LYS A 897 -8.47 -30.25 -29.07
C LYS A 897 -9.90 -29.91 -29.46
N TYR A 898 -10.07 -28.95 -30.37
CA TYR A 898 -11.37 -28.50 -30.79
C TYR A 898 -12.17 -29.64 -31.44
N LYS A 899 -13.25 -30.04 -30.78
CA LYS A 899 -14.26 -30.94 -31.33
C LYS A 899 -15.43 -30.08 -31.75
N SER A 900 -15.69 -29.96 -33.06
CA SER A 900 -16.95 -29.39 -33.53
C SER A 900 -18.10 -30.17 -32.90
N VAL A 901 -18.97 -29.49 -32.14
CA VAL A 901 -20.33 -29.84 -31.65
C VAL A 901 -20.63 -31.34 -31.40
N PRO A 902 -21.24 -31.74 -30.26
CA PRO A 902 -21.62 -33.14 -30.02
C PRO A 902 -22.34 -33.78 -31.22
N GLY A 903 -21.68 -34.75 -31.86
CA GLY A 903 -22.20 -35.46 -33.04
C GLY A 903 -21.53 -35.15 -34.39
N GLN A 904 -20.54 -34.23 -34.49
CA GLN A 904 -19.76 -34.05 -35.72
C GLN A 904 -18.41 -34.79 -35.71
N VAL A 905 -18.04 -35.27 -36.90
CA VAL A 905 -16.81 -36.04 -37.19
C VAL A 905 -15.58 -35.17 -36.95
N ASP A 906 -14.58 -35.73 -36.27
CA ASP A 906 -13.25 -35.12 -36.10
C ASP A 906 -12.69 -34.74 -37.49
N GLN A 907 -12.58 -33.43 -37.74
CA GLN A 907 -12.09 -32.93 -39.03
C GLN A 907 -10.60 -33.20 -39.23
N ASN A 908 -9.86 -33.63 -38.19
CA ASN A 908 -8.43 -33.90 -38.25
C ASN A 908 -8.00 -34.93 -37.18
N PRO A 909 -8.20 -36.24 -37.42
CA PRO A 909 -7.95 -37.30 -36.44
C PRO A 909 -6.48 -37.44 -36.02
N ASP A 910 -5.54 -36.93 -36.84
CA ASP A 910 -4.09 -37.03 -36.60
C ASP A 910 -3.50 -35.82 -35.84
N SER A 911 -4.31 -34.81 -35.45
CA SER A 911 -3.86 -33.63 -34.70
C SER A 911 -4.17 -33.73 -33.20
N ASN A 912 -3.28 -34.32 -32.42
CA ASN A 912 -3.39 -34.26 -30.96
C ASN A 912 -2.46 -33.16 -30.40
N PRO A 913 -3.00 -32.02 -29.94
CA PRO A 913 -2.21 -31.07 -29.15
C PRO A 913 -1.72 -31.75 -27.85
N PRO A 914 -0.62 -31.26 -27.26
CA PRO A 914 -0.14 -31.75 -25.96
C PRO A 914 -1.22 -31.59 -24.89
N LEU A 915 -1.10 -32.38 -23.80
CA LEU A 915 -1.90 -32.16 -22.60
C LEU A 915 -1.59 -30.78 -22.03
N MET A 916 -2.61 -30.11 -21.50
CA MET A 916 -2.47 -28.82 -20.83
C MET A 916 -2.01 -29.03 -19.38
N ASP A 917 -0.89 -29.73 -19.25
CA ASP A 917 -0.21 -29.93 -17.97
C ASP A 917 0.32 -28.61 -17.40
N HIS A 918 0.82 -28.70 -16.18
CA HIS A 918 1.37 -27.55 -15.48
C HIS A 918 2.50 -26.86 -16.25
N ASP A 919 3.35 -27.61 -16.96
CA ASP A 919 4.50 -27.06 -17.68
C ASP A 919 4.07 -26.33 -18.94
N GLN A 920 3.06 -26.86 -19.65
CA GLN A 920 2.42 -26.17 -20.77
C GLN A 920 1.74 -24.87 -20.33
N ARG A 921 1.03 -24.88 -19.19
CA ARG A 921 0.39 -23.66 -18.65
C ARG A 921 1.42 -22.61 -18.21
N LEU A 922 2.51 -23.05 -17.57
CA LEU A 922 3.64 -22.18 -17.21
C LEU A 922 4.29 -21.56 -18.44
N PHE A 923 4.49 -22.34 -19.51
CA PHE A 923 5.03 -21.84 -20.76
C PHE A 923 4.15 -20.72 -21.35
N TRP A 924 2.84 -20.93 -21.42
CA TRP A 924 1.90 -19.93 -21.93
C TRP A 924 1.89 -18.64 -21.11
N SER A 925 1.88 -18.75 -19.78
CA SER A 925 1.96 -17.60 -18.88
C SER A 925 3.27 -16.82 -19.09
N ARG A 926 4.40 -17.52 -19.23
CA ARG A 926 5.72 -16.93 -19.47
C ARG A 926 5.79 -16.17 -20.79
N ILE A 927 5.35 -16.76 -21.90
CA ILE A 927 5.39 -16.12 -23.22
C ILE A 927 4.51 -14.87 -23.27
N VAL A 928 3.31 -14.94 -22.71
CA VAL A 928 2.42 -13.76 -22.61
C VAL A 928 3.08 -12.66 -21.78
N GLY A 929 3.67 -13.01 -20.63
CA GLY A 929 4.40 -12.06 -19.79
C GLY A 929 5.57 -11.40 -20.52
N TYR A 930 6.39 -12.18 -21.23
CA TYR A 930 7.51 -11.65 -22.02
C TYR A 930 7.05 -10.73 -23.17
N LEU A 931 6.02 -11.12 -23.91
CA LEU A 931 5.45 -10.28 -24.97
C LEU A 931 4.92 -8.96 -24.40
N ASN A 932 4.21 -9.01 -23.27
CA ASN A 932 3.69 -7.82 -22.60
C ASN A 932 4.81 -6.88 -22.13
N ASN A 933 5.92 -7.41 -21.61
CA ASN A 933 7.10 -6.63 -21.26
C ASN A 933 7.74 -5.96 -22.49
N VAL A 934 7.84 -6.68 -23.62
CA VAL A 934 8.35 -6.13 -24.88
C VAL A 934 7.48 -4.99 -25.40
N ILE A 935 6.15 -5.10 -25.28
CA ILE A 935 5.19 -4.04 -25.63
C ILE A 935 5.41 -2.80 -24.75
N GLN A 936 5.48 -2.97 -23.43
CA GLN A 936 5.72 -1.85 -22.50
C GLN A 936 7.07 -1.16 -22.80
N GLY A 937 8.12 -1.93 -23.05
CA GLY A 937 9.42 -1.40 -23.45
C GLY A 937 9.37 -0.61 -24.76
N ALA A 938 8.66 -1.10 -25.78
CA ALA A 938 8.49 -0.38 -27.05
C ALA A 938 7.70 0.93 -26.88
N ILE A 939 6.67 0.95 -26.02
CA ILE A 939 5.91 2.16 -25.68
C ILE A 939 6.82 3.19 -25.00
N SER A 940 7.62 2.75 -24.02
CA SER A 940 8.59 3.61 -23.32
C SER A 940 9.63 4.20 -24.28
N ASP A 941 10.11 3.41 -25.25
CA ASP A 941 11.06 3.88 -26.26
C ASP A 941 10.49 4.99 -27.15
N VAL A 942 9.19 4.99 -27.42
CA VAL A 942 8.55 6.02 -28.25
C VAL A 942 8.19 7.25 -27.41
N ASN A 943 7.58 7.06 -26.24
CA ASN A 943 7.19 8.17 -25.38
C ASN A 943 8.40 8.96 -24.84
N SER A 944 9.61 8.39 -24.85
CA SER A 944 10.84 9.11 -24.49
C SER A 944 11.48 9.90 -25.65
N LYS A 945 10.99 9.77 -26.90
CA LYS A 945 11.55 10.44 -28.08
C LYS A 945 11.11 11.91 -28.21
N GLY A 946 11.48 12.76 -27.26
CA GLY A 946 11.25 14.20 -27.35
C GLY A 946 9.77 14.61 -27.36
N SER A 947 9.50 15.91 -27.39
CA SER A 947 8.15 16.47 -27.16
C SER A 947 7.11 16.09 -28.23
N TYR A 948 7.53 15.71 -29.44
CA TYR A 948 6.62 15.33 -30.52
C TYR A 948 5.92 13.98 -30.24
N TYR A 949 6.64 13.00 -29.72
CA TYR A 949 6.12 11.65 -29.42
C TYR A 949 5.74 11.44 -27.96
N ALA A 950 6.23 12.33 -27.09
CA ALA A 950 6.01 12.22 -25.66
C ALA A 950 4.55 12.01 -25.34
N ASN A 951 4.28 11.01 -24.50
CA ASN A 951 2.99 10.92 -23.82
C ASN A 951 1.82 10.78 -24.83
N ARG A 952 2.00 10.00 -25.91
CA ARG A 952 0.94 9.74 -26.92
C ARG A 952 0.47 8.30 -26.97
N ILE A 953 1.21 7.40 -26.33
CA ILE A 953 0.92 5.96 -26.33
C ILE A 953 0.75 5.49 -24.90
N VAL A 954 -0.38 4.82 -24.66
CA VAL A 954 -0.83 4.38 -23.35
C VAL A 954 -0.87 2.86 -23.33
N TYR A 955 -0.20 2.25 -22.37
CA TYR A 955 -0.36 0.83 -22.09
C TYR A 955 -1.64 0.58 -21.27
N VAL A 956 -2.46 -0.36 -21.71
CA VAL A 956 -3.69 -0.78 -21.03
C VAL A 956 -3.54 -2.24 -20.61
N ASP A 957 -3.42 -2.47 -19.31
CA ASP A 957 -3.42 -3.81 -18.74
C ASP A 957 -4.86 -4.33 -18.63
N VAL A 958 -5.23 -5.21 -19.55
CA VAL A 958 -6.49 -5.94 -19.52
C VAL A 958 -6.37 -7.32 -18.88
N ASP A 959 -5.16 -7.86 -18.63
CA ASP A 959 -4.95 -9.22 -18.10
C ASP A 959 -5.47 -9.41 -16.67
N ALA A 960 -5.35 -8.36 -15.84
CA ALA A 960 -5.83 -8.37 -14.46
C ALA A 960 -7.35 -8.56 -14.36
N GLU A 961 -8.10 -8.10 -15.36
CA GLU A 961 -9.56 -8.21 -15.41
C GLU A 961 -10.04 -9.64 -15.75
N TYR A 962 -9.14 -10.49 -16.24
CA TYR A 962 -9.43 -11.90 -16.56
C TYR A 962 -9.09 -12.85 -15.40
N GLU A 963 -8.72 -12.34 -14.22
CA GLU A 963 -8.58 -13.17 -13.01
C GLU A 963 -9.91 -13.90 -12.73
N ASN A 964 -9.88 -15.23 -12.61
CA ASN A 964 -11.06 -16.12 -12.49
C ASN A 964 -11.89 -16.33 -13.77
N HIS A 965 -11.42 -15.85 -14.92
CA HIS A 965 -12.03 -16.05 -16.25
C HIS A 965 -11.12 -16.80 -17.23
N ARG A 966 -10.02 -17.39 -16.74
CA ARG A 966 -9.03 -18.14 -17.52
C ARG A 966 -9.43 -19.61 -17.66
N PHE A 967 -8.86 -20.32 -18.63
CA PHE A 967 -8.97 -21.78 -18.65
C PHE A 967 -8.29 -22.37 -17.41
N CYS A 968 -8.76 -23.52 -16.94
CA CYS A 968 -8.19 -24.23 -15.79
C CYS A 968 -8.34 -23.55 -14.42
N GLU A 969 -9.32 -22.64 -14.29
CA GLU A 969 -9.72 -22.08 -13.00
C GLU A 969 -10.48 -23.11 -12.13
N PRO A 970 -10.40 -23.01 -10.79
CA PRO A 970 -11.14 -23.89 -9.90
C PRO A 970 -12.65 -23.86 -10.15
N GLY A 971 -13.28 -25.03 -10.23
CA GLY A 971 -14.73 -25.15 -10.44
C GLY A 971 -15.19 -25.13 -11.90
N VAL A 972 -14.28 -24.96 -12.87
CA VAL A 972 -14.57 -25.07 -14.30
C VAL A 972 -14.21 -26.47 -14.80
N SER A 973 -15.14 -27.13 -15.49
CA SER A 973 -14.90 -28.45 -16.11
C SER A 973 -14.41 -28.26 -17.55
N GLU A 974 -13.14 -28.58 -17.78
CA GLU A 974 -12.49 -28.39 -19.08
C GLU A 974 -12.56 -29.66 -19.96
N PRO A 975 -12.67 -29.53 -21.29
CA PRO A 975 -12.75 -28.27 -22.05
C PRO A 975 -14.18 -27.68 -22.09
N ALA A 976 -14.35 -26.48 -21.56
CA ALA A 976 -15.62 -25.74 -21.60
C ALA A 976 -15.74 -24.93 -22.91
N TYR A 977 -16.00 -25.61 -24.04
CA TYR A 977 -16.13 -24.93 -25.35
C TYR A 977 -17.32 -23.97 -25.47
N PHE A 978 -18.30 -24.07 -24.56
CA PHE A 978 -19.54 -23.30 -24.57
C PHE A 978 -19.82 -22.71 -23.19
N ILE A 979 -18.97 -21.81 -22.72
CA ILE A 979 -19.39 -20.88 -21.67
C ILE A 979 -20.36 -19.92 -22.35
N THR A 980 -21.67 -20.10 -22.11
CA THR A 980 -22.76 -19.31 -22.71
C THR A 980 -22.91 -17.91 -22.08
N LYS A 981 -21.95 -17.50 -21.25
CA LYS A 981 -21.70 -16.11 -20.89
C LYS A 981 -20.36 -15.72 -21.49
N SER A 982 -20.34 -14.58 -22.14
CA SER A 982 -19.30 -13.93 -22.96
C SER A 982 -17.92 -13.70 -22.31
N ASP A 983 -17.57 -14.45 -21.25
CA ASP A 983 -16.56 -14.05 -20.26
C ASP A 983 -15.10 -14.32 -20.70
N PHE A 984 -14.87 -15.07 -21.79
CA PHE A 984 -13.51 -15.32 -22.29
C PHE A 984 -12.96 -14.16 -23.15
N TYR A 985 -13.80 -13.18 -23.52
CA TYR A 985 -13.42 -12.03 -24.36
C TYR A 985 -14.07 -10.71 -23.90
N LEU A 986 -14.39 -10.59 -22.60
CA LEU A 986 -14.99 -9.39 -22.01
C LEU A 986 -13.92 -8.59 -21.24
N PRO A 987 -13.21 -7.61 -21.84
CA PRO A 987 -12.83 -6.43 -21.10
C PRO A 987 -14.12 -5.67 -20.81
N SER A 988 -14.47 -5.53 -19.54
CA SER A 988 -15.53 -4.60 -19.19
C SER A 988 -15.11 -3.19 -19.61
N LEU A 989 -16.06 -2.37 -20.08
CA LEU A 989 -15.91 -0.94 -20.39
C LEU A 989 -15.16 -0.14 -19.29
N ILE A 990 -15.16 -0.68 -18.07
CA ILE A 990 -14.50 -0.21 -16.87
C ILE A 990 -12.98 -0.17 -17.07
N SER A 991 -12.30 -1.15 -17.66
CA SER A 991 -10.83 -1.16 -17.71
C SER A 991 -10.22 -0.18 -18.72
N ILE A 992 -10.91 0.07 -19.84
CA ILE A 992 -10.46 0.96 -20.91
C ILE A 992 -10.83 2.43 -20.63
N LEU A 993 -11.97 2.67 -19.95
CA LEU A 993 -12.50 4.03 -19.70
C LEU A 993 -12.57 4.44 -18.20
N ASN A 994 -12.23 3.58 -17.23
CA ASN A 994 -12.17 3.98 -15.80
C ASN A 994 -11.31 5.21 -15.50
N PRO A 995 -10.22 5.49 -16.24
CA PRO A 995 -9.48 6.71 -15.99
C PRO A 995 -10.31 7.99 -16.21
N LEU A 996 -11.47 7.91 -16.88
CA LEU A 996 -12.18 9.06 -17.44
C LEU A 996 -13.55 9.38 -16.82
N LYS A 997 -14.01 8.67 -15.78
CA LYS A 997 -15.34 8.90 -15.20
C LYS A 997 -15.32 9.78 -13.95
N ASN A 998 -16.05 10.89 -14.00
CA ASN A 998 -16.39 11.74 -12.84
C ASN A 998 -17.64 11.22 -12.09
N LYS A 999 -17.61 11.40 -10.76
CA LYS A 999 -18.59 11.00 -9.73
C LYS A 999 -19.97 11.69 -9.86
N ARG A 1000 -21.03 10.99 -10.31
CA ARG A 1000 -22.41 11.45 -10.00
C ARG A 1000 -23.48 10.40 -9.67
N GLU A 1001 -23.20 9.10 -9.66
CA GLU A 1001 -24.22 8.08 -9.30
C GLU A 1001 -23.72 7.01 -8.31
N LEU A 1002 -23.02 7.40 -7.24
CA LEU A 1002 -22.68 6.48 -6.14
C LEU A 1002 -23.15 6.98 -4.76
N ASN A 1003 -24.06 7.96 -4.72
CA ASN A 1003 -24.66 8.47 -3.48
C ASN A 1003 -26.07 7.91 -3.23
N ASN A 1004 -26.30 6.62 -3.51
CA ASN A 1004 -27.48 5.90 -2.99
C ASN A 1004 -27.26 4.39 -3.04
N THR A 1005 -26.51 3.87 -2.06
CA THR A 1005 -26.65 2.48 -1.61
C THR A 1005 -26.27 2.42 -0.13
N ASP A 1006 -27.25 2.73 0.72
CA ASP A 1006 -27.29 2.16 2.06
C ASP A 1006 -27.60 0.66 1.90
N GLY A 1007 -26.72 -0.18 2.46
CA GLY A 1007 -27.00 -1.57 2.87
C GLY A 1007 -27.43 -2.57 1.79
N ILE A 1008 -26.48 -3.20 1.10
CA ILE A 1008 -26.64 -4.60 0.64
C ILE A 1008 -25.33 -5.36 0.91
N ASP A 1009 -25.36 -6.16 1.97
CA ASP A 1009 -24.41 -7.21 2.28
C ASP A 1009 -24.38 -8.29 1.17
N SER A 1010 -23.22 -8.91 1.00
CA SER A 1010 -22.95 -10.27 0.49
C SER A 1010 -24.01 -11.05 -0.32
N GLU A 1011 -23.56 -11.60 -1.47
CA GLU A 1011 -24.15 -12.73 -2.22
C GLU A 1011 -25.55 -12.53 -2.86
N TYR A 1012 -25.59 -12.09 -4.13
CA TYR A 1012 -26.69 -12.46 -5.04
C TYR A 1012 -26.25 -13.62 -5.93
N ASN A 1013 -26.41 -14.83 -5.38
CA ASN A 1013 -26.14 -16.10 -6.03
C ASN A 1013 -27.16 -16.36 -7.16
N ILE A 1014 -26.79 -16.01 -8.40
CA ILE A 1014 -27.59 -16.23 -9.63
C ILE A 1014 -27.73 -17.73 -9.97
N THR A 1015 -27.07 -18.64 -9.25
CA THR A 1015 -27.09 -20.08 -9.53
C THR A 1015 -28.21 -20.83 -8.77
N SER A 1016 -28.77 -20.26 -7.69
CA SER A 1016 -29.77 -20.95 -6.85
C SER A 1016 -31.25 -20.70 -7.22
N SER A 1017 -31.57 -19.74 -8.09
CA SER A 1017 -32.97 -19.55 -8.59
C SER A 1017 -33.23 -20.20 -9.96
N LEU A 1018 -32.20 -20.66 -10.67
CA LEU A 1018 -32.33 -21.43 -11.91
C LEU A 1018 -32.28 -22.96 -11.69
N GLN A 1019 -31.77 -23.43 -10.54
CA GLN A 1019 -31.81 -24.85 -10.18
C GLN A 1019 -33.09 -25.26 -9.41
N ASN A 1020 -33.80 -24.31 -8.79
CA ASN A 1020 -35.09 -24.59 -8.14
C ASN A 1020 -36.31 -24.41 -9.07
N PHE A 1021 -36.11 -23.94 -10.31
CA PHE A 1021 -37.15 -23.99 -11.36
C PHE A 1021 -36.98 -25.18 -12.31
N LYS A 1022 -35.91 -25.97 -12.17
CA LYS A 1022 -35.57 -27.09 -13.08
C LYS A 1022 -35.62 -28.48 -12.46
N ARG A 1023 -36.09 -28.60 -11.21
CA ARG A 1023 -36.15 -29.90 -10.50
C ARG A 1023 -37.56 -30.44 -10.27
N ASP A 1024 -38.57 -29.96 -11.01
CA ASP A 1024 -39.92 -30.55 -10.93
C ASP A 1024 -40.68 -30.68 -12.26
N THR A 1025 -40.02 -30.61 -13.42
CA THR A 1025 -40.65 -31.03 -14.69
C THR A 1025 -39.63 -31.59 -15.66
N ASP A 1026 -39.12 -32.78 -15.35
CA ASP A 1026 -38.52 -33.67 -16.34
C ASP A 1026 -39.58 -34.73 -16.72
N VAL A 1027 -40.67 -34.30 -17.37
CA VAL A 1027 -41.55 -35.15 -18.18
C VAL A 1027 -42.11 -34.30 -19.32
N ALA A 1028 -41.97 -34.80 -20.54
CA ALA A 1028 -42.43 -34.21 -21.79
C ALA A 1028 -43.87 -33.66 -21.80
N GLY A 1029 -44.10 -32.55 -22.50
CA GLY A 1029 -45.43 -32.10 -22.95
C GLY A 1029 -45.55 -30.59 -23.15
N GLU A 1030 -45.97 -30.16 -24.35
CA GLU A 1030 -46.45 -28.81 -24.67
C GLU A 1030 -47.56 -28.34 -23.72
N ILE A 1031 -47.56 -27.06 -23.28
CA ILE A 1031 -48.74 -26.26 -22.88
C ILE A 1031 -48.36 -24.76 -23.11
N ASP A 1032 -48.82 -24.06 -24.15
CA ASP A 1032 -50.13 -23.41 -24.41
C ASP A 1032 -50.28 -21.99 -23.82
N VAL A 1033 -50.35 -21.00 -24.72
CA VAL A 1033 -50.80 -19.62 -24.48
C VAL A 1033 -52.29 -19.67 -24.11
N PRO A 1034 -52.80 -18.89 -23.12
CA PRO A 1034 -54.22 -18.92 -22.76
C PRO A 1034 -55.12 -18.65 -23.96
N SER A 1035 -56.01 -19.60 -24.24
CA SER A 1035 -56.86 -19.73 -25.44
C SER A 1035 -57.96 -18.67 -25.61
N TRP A 1036 -57.87 -17.52 -24.96
CA TRP A 1036 -58.85 -16.43 -25.04
C TRP A 1036 -58.29 -15.12 -25.59
N ALA A 1037 -56.99 -15.04 -25.87
CA ALA A 1037 -56.36 -13.84 -26.42
C ALA A 1037 -55.61 -14.18 -27.71
N ASP A 1038 -56.25 -13.89 -28.85
CA ASP A 1038 -55.57 -13.76 -30.13
C ASP A 1038 -54.69 -12.48 -30.08
N GLU A 1039 -53.41 -12.65 -30.34
CA GLU A 1039 -52.37 -11.60 -30.37
C GLU A 1039 -52.73 -10.45 -31.33
N GLU A 1040 -53.51 -10.74 -32.39
CA GLU A 1040 -53.98 -9.77 -33.38
C GLU A 1040 -55.14 -8.91 -32.86
N THR A 1041 -55.95 -9.42 -31.92
CA THR A 1041 -57.05 -8.68 -31.29
C THR A 1041 -56.52 -7.69 -30.23
N LEU A 1042 -55.48 -8.06 -29.47
CA LEU A 1042 -54.80 -7.18 -28.50
C LEU A 1042 -54.09 -6.00 -29.18
N LEU A 1043 -53.46 -6.23 -30.33
CA LEU A 1043 -52.78 -5.20 -31.11
C LEU A 1043 -53.75 -4.20 -31.79
N ARG A 1044 -54.95 -4.65 -32.20
CA ARG A 1044 -55.96 -3.76 -32.79
C ARG A 1044 -56.67 -2.88 -31.76
N SER A 1045 -56.89 -3.37 -30.53
CA SER A 1045 -57.47 -2.57 -29.44
C SER A 1045 -56.49 -1.53 -28.90
N ALA A 1046 -55.20 -1.84 -28.82
CA ALA A 1046 -54.17 -0.90 -28.37
C ALA A 1046 -54.05 0.33 -29.30
N ASN A 1047 -54.19 0.16 -30.61
CA ASN A 1047 -54.10 1.26 -31.57
C ASN A 1047 -55.34 2.16 -31.66
N SER A 1048 -56.51 1.70 -31.23
CA SER A 1048 -57.75 2.50 -31.27
C SER A 1048 -57.96 3.35 -30.00
N ILE A 1049 -57.21 3.11 -28.93
CA ILE A 1049 -57.45 3.68 -27.60
C ILE A 1049 -56.44 4.80 -27.24
N LEU A 1050 -55.38 4.99 -28.03
CA LEU A 1050 -54.34 6.01 -27.84
C LEU A 1050 -54.77 7.46 -28.19
N GLY A 1051 -56.06 7.79 -27.99
CA GLY A 1051 -56.59 9.14 -28.24
C GLY A 1051 -57.61 9.64 -27.21
N SER A 1052 -57.87 8.90 -26.11
CA SER A 1052 -58.83 9.28 -25.07
C SER A 1052 -58.14 9.48 -23.72
N PRO A 1053 -58.48 10.52 -22.93
CA PRO A 1053 -57.90 10.75 -21.60
C PRO A 1053 -58.16 9.63 -20.58
N ASN A 1054 -59.13 8.74 -20.85
CA ASN A 1054 -59.53 7.66 -19.95
C ASN A 1054 -59.23 6.25 -20.51
N ALA A 1055 -58.29 6.17 -21.46
CA ALA A 1055 -57.87 4.97 -22.19
C ALA A 1055 -57.68 3.70 -21.33
N ALA A 1056 -57.09 3.84 -20.14
CA ALA A 1056 -56.86 2.71 -19.24
C ALA A 1056 -58.16 2.19 -18.60
N GLN A 1057 -59.10 3.09 -18.27
CA GLN A 1057 -60.36 2.74 -17.61
C GLN A 1057 -61.31 2.04 -18.59
N ASP A 1058 -61.39 2.52 -19.84
CA ASP A 1058 -62.23 1.93 -20.88
C ASP A 1058 -61.75 0.52 -21.28
N LEU A 1059 -60.44 0.27 -21.25
CA LEU A 1059 -59.85 -1.05 -21.50
C LEU A 1059 -60.18 -2.03 -20.36
N ILE A 1060 -60.10 -1.57 -19.11
CA ILE A 1060 -60.44 -2.36 -17.91
C ILE A 1060 -61.94 -2.70 -17.91
N ASP A 1061 -62.82 -1.73 -18.19
CA ASP A 1061 -64.26 -1.92 -18.16
C ASP A 1061 -64.75 -2.86 -19.30
N SER A 1062 -64.08 -2.84 -20.45
CA SER A 1062 -64.36 -3.77 -21.56
C SER A 1062 -63.98 -5.22 -21.22
N ILE A 1063 -62.83 -5.42 -20.56
CA ILE A 1063 -62.34 -6.74 -20.12
C ILE A 1063 -63.19 -7.30 -18.99
N VAL A 1064 -63.61 -6.46 -18.05
CA VAL A 1064 -64.45 -6.85 -16.90
C VAL A 1064 -65.88 -7.19 -17.32
N ASN A 1065 -66.47 -6.46 -18.27
CA ASN A 1065 -67.83 -6.73 -18.75
C ASN A 1065 -67.93 -7.98 -19.64
N ALA A 1066 -66.82 -8.43 -20.24
CA ALA A 1066 -66.80 -9.63 -21.08
C ALA A 1066 -66.80 -10.95 -20.28
N ASN A 1067 -66.51 -10.95 -18.98
CA ASN A 1067 -66.42 -12.18 -18.17
C ASN A 1067 -66.91 -12.00 -16.71
N PRO A 1068 -68.21 -12.19 -16.43
CA PRO A 1068 -68.82 -11.84 -15.14
C PRO A 1068 -68.50 -12.79 -13.96
N THR A 1069 -67.67 -13.83 -14.13
CA THR A 1069 -67.41 -14.86 -13.10
C THR A 1069 -65.97 -14.92 -12.57
N PHE A 1070 -65.10 -13.97 -12.90
CA PHE A 1070 -63.68 -14.04 -12.53
C PHE A 1070 -63.27 -13.21 -11.30
N ASN A 1071 -62.24 -13.72 -10.59
CA ASN A 1071 -61.78 -13.26 -9.27
C ASN A 1071 -60.99 -11.94 -9.35
N LYS A 1072 -61.48 -10.89 -8.66
CA LYS A 1072 -61.02 -9.50 -8.75
C LYS A 1072 -59.63 -9.21 -8.18
N ARG A 1073 -59.04 -10.08 -7.35
CA ARG A 1073 -57.79 -9.78 -6.62
C ARG A 1073 -56.52 -10.02 -7.43
N THR A 1074 -56.49 -11.09 -8.24
CA THR A 1074 -55.34 -11.43 -9.09
C THR A 1074 -55.19 -10.47 -10.26
N MET A 1075 -56.33 -9.95 -10.77
CA MET A 1075 -56.32 -8.96 -11.85
C MET A 1075 -55.76 -7.62 -11.41
N TYR A 1076 -55.93 -7.20 -10.14
CA TYR A 1076 -55.37 -5.92 -9.68
C TYR A 1076 -53.84 -5.96 -9.67
N ASP A 1077 -53.24 -7.06 -9.21
CA ASP A 1077 -51.79 -7.22 -9.16
C ASP A 1077 -51.17 -7.37 -10.56
N ASP A 1078 -51.83 -8.07 -11.47
CA ASP A 1078 -51.33 -8.24 -12.84
C ASP A 1078 -51.52 -6.98 -13.69
N LEU A 1079 -52.60 -6.22 -13.47
CA LEU A 1079 -52.88 -4.97 -14.17
C LEU A 1079 -52.06 -3.80 -13.62
N VAL A 1080 -51.72 -3.80 -12.32
CA VAL A 1080 -50.73 -2.89 -11.73
C VAL A 1080 -49.33 -3.21 -12.26
N ARG A 1081 -48.94 -4.48 -12.37
CA ARG A 1081 -47.63 -4.86 -12.97
C ARG A 1081 -47.56 -4.50 -14.45
N PHE A 1082 -48.65 -4.67 -15.20
CA PHE A 1082 -48.73 -4.28 -16.61
C PHE A 1082 -48.75 -2.75 -16.79
N ALA A 1083 -49.47 -2.01 -15.95
CA ALA A 1083 -49.50 -0.55 -15.96
C ALA A 1083 -48.15 0.06 -15.53
N VAL A 1084 -47.47 -0.52 -14.53
CA VAL A 1084 -46.11 -0.14 -14.14
C VAL A 1084 -45.11 -0.45 -15.26
N GLY A 1085 -45.30 -1.57 -15.99
CA GLY A 1085 -44.53 -1.89 -17.18
C GLY A 1085 -44.75 -0.91 -18.34
N LEU A 1086 -45.98 -0.42 -18.52
CA LEU A 1086 -46.34 0.59 -19.54
C LEU A 1086 -45.84 1.99 -19.17
N ILE A 1087 -45.92 2.40 -17.89
CA ILE A 1087 -45.39 3.68 -17.39
C ILE A 1087 -43.86 3.70 -17.52
N SER A 1088 -43.20 2.58 -17.19
CA SER A 1088 -41.75 2.44 -17.37
C SER A 1088 -41.31 2.46 -18.84
N ALA A 1089 -42.21 2.14 -19.77
CA ALA A 1089 -41.97 2.21 -21.22
C ALA A 1089 -42.33 3.58 -21.83
N TYR A 1090 -43.13 4.41 -21.14
CA TYR A 1090 -43.57 5.72 -21.62
C TYR A 1090 -42.69 6.89 -21.12
N ASP A 1091 -41.93 6.71 -20.03
CA ASP A 1091 -40.95 7.69 -19.52
C ASP A 1091 -39.73 7.90 -20.46
N GLU A 1092 -39.65 7.14 -21.56
CA GLU A 1092 -38.63 7.31 -22.62
C GLU A 1092 -39.09 8.19 -23.80
N LEU A 1093 -40.27 8.84 -23.77
CA LEU A 1093 -40.75 9.69 -24.88
C LEU A 1093 -41.38 11.04 -24.45
N SER A 1094 -40.62 12.12 -24.63
CA SER A 1094 -41.00 13.54 -24.82
C SER A 1094 -41.17 14.48 -23.61
N GLU A 1095 -40.66 15.70 -23.80
CA GLU A 1095 -40.37 16.75 -22.81
C GLU A 1095 -41.46 17.85 -22.72
N GLU A 1096 -42.70 17.60 -23.14
CA GLU A 1096 -43.80 18.56 -23.03
C GLU A 1096 -45.08 17.85 -22.56
N TYR A 1097 -45.51 18.10 -21.32
CA TYR A 1097 -46.90 18.16 -20.78
C TYR A 1097 -46.87 17.87 -19.26
N CYS A 1098 -47.27 18.87 -18.47
CA CYS A 1098 -47.36 18.83 -17.01
C CYS A 1098 -48.64 18.16 -16.49
N GLU A 1099 -48.53 17.64 -15.26
CA GLU A 1099 -49.55 17.28 -14.25
C GLU A 1099 -50.41 16.01 -14.46
N LEU A 1100 -50.10 14.97 -13.67
CA LEU A 1100 -51.09 14.03 -13.15
C LEU A 1100 -50.92 13.86 -11.63
N ARG A 1101 -51.88 14.35 -10.85
CA ARG A 1101 -52.04 14.02 -9.42
C ARG A 1101 -52.87 12.74 -9.31
N ILE A 1102 -52.30 11.69 -8.74
CA ILE A 1102 -53.07 10.54 -8.26
C ILE A 1102 -53.04 10.55 -6.73
N SER A 1103 -54.21 10.82 -6.16
CA SER A 1103 -54.53 10.61 -4.74
C SER A 1103 -54.80 9.12 -4.54
N LEU A 1104 -53.90 8.41 -3.86
CA LEU A 1104 -54.16 7.06 -3.38
C LEU A 1104 -55.00 7.15 -2.11
N ASP A 1105 -56.29 6.88 -2.22
CA ASP A 1105 -57.14 6.54 -1.08
C ASP A 1105 -57.74 5.15 -1.31
N THR A 1106 -57.48 4.27 -0.34
CA THR A 1106 -57.82 2.83 -0.17
C THR A 1106 -57.24 1.78 -1.11
#